data_AF-A0A919HI17-F1
#
_entry.id   AF-A0A919HI17-F1
#
_cell.length_a   1.000
_cell.length_b   1.000
_cell.length_c   1.000
_cell.angle_alpha   90.00
_cell.angle_beta   90.00
_cell.angle_gamma   90.00
#
_symmetry.space_group_name_H-M   'P 1'
#
loop_
_entity.id
_entity.type
_entity.pdbx_description
1 polymer ?
#
loop_
_entity_poly.entity_id
_entity_poly.type
_entity_poly.pdbx_seq_one_letter_code
_entity_poly.pdbx_strand_id
1 'polypeptide(L)'
;MGENVRSDGSDGSRREPDRPPSPPAPDSLVRRLIRDNPVLRLHMAPPDDAGGRPAGPGTPAAAPGGAGPGRPADLDGAFAVTARDLAGRPGLLRKALDGCQGGPADGELEAVLAHFVRPLVRVFRTALDHYGLVLADPHDPDVAFELRPDLSPTGRLLPGLAPYALRAGSLALARPATLEAARAAGTDPGALPAWSARHPPGAGMDALDALALAFHRERPDGRPDARALFDAELSAELRFLRPDTARLLRTGARYAHAVHSVPAGQERALTALLDRVRHGARGLRARPDRPQPVVLVGPLPTGARQLPAGLARLSRDVWHAGGEVLFLSPKGVTAERYASALTRHGVVEPIVLVPQSDGGAEPDALAALARFDDRARPVGCVVAGGPGQAGDVDWAPLVRRFPDARIVVVSPAGAGDADGARAAAGGAGDAGDRPHGPDRAVPVRSLETRSAAALRMAEQPGPALCAATRLSALHLDTLRHDPVIERHAVRWTAEQTREFVDHLVTGALASADRTARHAEDMLRRRTAALLTAGERAAWLVHHILQRKQFRLGPSSHYPVEQALREMLPFVRRGEPVQVCLPFFPGKFAHSGLKAVGHLPDLGELAMLVRILELAAAVRWVHAPGLRLFLATDGHHYRGHHAGRIAEGMATLRRYAEEVGVAGPSIEIADYDELAERHNGPRYVARQRALRSRIVAEYHAALRDLDITEGPLRTLREVRRRDRRGGFVDVFRSLVFSVPMPEPAAPGATPGRAPCDTPAPGRTAPGAAWWKAVHVDLYDLSEDRAAPDVIAARKGILRAAWDDAAEYVATRHADAQIGYRERVVLGAVQATTRPVPGKAGMNLLGGAPLFCSHGTGAIDARGIVCNDFAVALLDQGFVPLYSPLLGTRQPFAMVPVTVTGAAPDGSGNRIDPAFLRTVRLRRK
;
A
#
# COMPACT_ATOMS: atom_id res chain seq x y z
N MET A 1 26.49 76.85 1.03
CA MET A 1 27.24 76.34 -0.14
C MET A 1 28.70 76.56 0.13
N GLY A 2 29.49 75.50 0.30
CA GLY A 2 30.88 75.63 0.69
C GLY A 2 31.58 74.28 0.68
N GLU A 3 32.56 74.17 -0.21
CA GLU A 3 33.61 73.15 -0.27
C GLU A 3 34.56 73.26 0.93
N ASN A 4 35.14 72.15 1.39
CA ASN A 4 36.60 71.90 1.29
C ASN A 4 37.06 70.67 2.12
N VAL A 5 37.51 69.66 1.38
CA VAL A 5 38.83 68.97 1.43
C VAL A 5 39.61 68.96 2.75
N ARG A 6 39.96 67.74 3.23
CA ARG A 6 41.35 67.26 3.37
C ARG A 6 41.44 65.73 3.60
N SER A 7 42.28 65.12 2.76
CA SER A 7 42.95 63.81 2.90
C SER A 7 43.92 63.84 4.11
N ASP A 8 44.56 62.79 4.62
CA ASP A 8 45.00 61.49 4.11
C ASP A 8 45.44 60.66 5.34
N GLY A 9 45.57 59.32 5.23
CA GLY A 9 46.36 58.55 6.21
C GLY A 9 45.90 57.11 6.47
N SER A 10 46.50 56.19 5.72
CA SER A 10 46.45 54.73 5.86
C SER A 10 47.03 54.19 7.18
N ASP A 11 46.40 53.20 7.81
CA ASP A 11 47.09 51.96 8.21
C ASP A 11 46.12 50.79 8.46
N GLY A 12 46.58 49.58 8.17
CA GLY A 12 45.75 48.40 7.90
C GLY A 12 45.13 47.68 9.10
N SER A 13 43.93 47.14 8.89
CA SER A 13 43.46 45.93 9.57
C SER A 13 42.90 44.96 8.53
N ARG A 14 43.60 43.83 8.33
CA ARG A 14 43.12 42.67 7.58
C ARG A 14 41.73 42.28 8.08
N ARG A 15 40.70 42.40 7.24
CA ARG A 15 39.42 41.72 7.46
C ARG A 15 39.63 40.23 7.21
N GLU A 16 39.51 39.42 8.26
CA GLU A 16 39.33 37.97 8.12
C GLU A 16 38.12 37.69 7.23
N PRO A 17 38.20 36.72 6.30
CA PRO A 17 37.04 36.30 5.52
C PRO A 17 36.03 35.60 6.43
N ASP A 18 34.75 35.92 6.25
CA ASP A 18 33.59 35.32 6.92
C ASP A 18 33.76 33.80 7.05
N ARG A 19 33.95 33.35 8.30
CA ARG A 19 34.03 31.94 8.66
C ARG A 19 32.64 31.32 8.40
N PRO A 20 32.51 30.25 7.59
CA PRO A 20 31.22 29.61 7.38
C PRO A 20 30.66 29.13 8.74
N PRO A 21 29.33 29.15 8.94
CA PRO A 21 28.73 28.77 10.22
C PRO A 21 29.15 27.34 10.59
N SER A 22 29.59 27.18 11.83
CA SER A 22 30.00 25.88 12.37
C SER A 22 28.90 24.82 12.16
N PRO A 23 29.27 23.57 11.82
CA PRO A 23 28.28 22.50 11.64
C PRO A 23 27.44 22.31 12.92
N PRO A 24 26.15 21.98 12.78
CA PRO A 24 25.30 21.70 13.93
C PRO A 24 25.89 20.56 14.77
N ALA A 25 25.80 20.66 16.10
CA ALA A 25 26.25 19.61 17.01
C ALA A 25 25.56 18.26 16.66
N PRO A 26 26.27 17.11 16.74
CA PRO A 26 25.73 15.80 16.36
C PRO A 26 24.35 15.47 16.97
N ASP A 27 24.10 15.88 18.21
CA ASP A 27 22.83 15.65 18.91
C ASP A 27 21.65 16.39 18.28
N SER A 28 21.89 17.57 17.70
CA SER A 28 20.86 18.36 17.01
C SER A 28 20.47 17.76 15.66
N LEU A 29 21.38 17.03 15.01
CA LEU A 29 21.10 16.28 13.78
C LEU A 29 20.27 15.05 14.10
N VAL A 30 20.67 14.23 15.09
CA VAL A 30 19.94 13.02 15.49
C VAL A 30 18.51 13.36 15.91
N ARG A 31 18.29 14.45 16.66
CA ARG A 31 16.95 14.93 17.01
C ARG A 31 16.09 15.26 15.80
N ARG A 32 16.67 15.97 14.83
CA ARG A 32 15.98 16.33 13.60
C ARG A 32 15.56 15.07 12.84
N LEU A 33 16.45 14.09 12.74
CA LEU A 33 16.17 12.81 12.10
C LEU A 33 15.06 12.03 12.82
N ILE A 34 15.11 11.92 14.15
CA ILE A 34 14.06 11.27 14.96
C ILE A 34 12.71 11.98 14.79
N ARG A 35 12.70 13.31 14.73
CA ARG A 35 11.46 14.08 14.54
C ARG A 35 10.87 13.88 13.14
N ASP A 36 11.71 13.88 12.12
CA ASP A 36 11.29 13.97 10.72
C ASP A 36 11.12 12.59 10.04
N ASN A 37 11.66 11.52 10.61
CA ASN A 37 11.56 10.15 10.08
C ASN A 37 10.61 9.27 10.91
N PRO A 38 9.60 8.61 10.31
CA PRO A 38 8.62 7.83 11.07
C PRO A 38 9.21 6.64 11.82
N VAL A 39 10.14 5.91 11.20
CA VAL A 39 10.75 4.71 11.81
C VAL A 39 11.59 5.12 13.01
N LEU A 40 12.43 6.14 12.85
CA LEU A 40 13.22 6.68 13.97
C LEU A 40 12.32 7.27 15.05
N ARG A 41 11.22 7.94 14.68
CA ARG A 41 10.25 8.51 15.62
C ARG A 41 9.57 7.44 16.49
N LEU A 42 9.22 6.30 15.89
CA LEU A 42 8.58 5.17 16.58
C LEU A 42 9.56 4.41 17.48
N HIS A 43 10.81 4.26 17.04
CA HIS A 43 11.75 3.31 17.63
C HIS A 43 12.97 3.93 18.31
N MET A 44 13.10 5.25 18.37
CA MET A 44 14.19 5.90 19.10
C MET A 44 13.69 6.93 20.12
N ALA A 45 14.34 6.96 21.27
CA ALA A 45 14.17 8.04 22.24
C ALA A 45 15.00 9.28 21.84
N PRO A 46 14.51 10.51 22.09
CA PRO A 46 15.28 11.74 21.90
C PRO A 46 16.53 11.80 22.81
N PRO A 47 17.67 12.37 22.35
CA PRO A 47 18.91 12.46 23.13
C PRO A 47 18.83 13.25 24.45
N ASP A 48 17.93 14.24 24.58
CA ASP A 48 17.78 15.03 25.82
C ASP A 48 17.03 14.29 26.95
N ASP A 49 16.25 13.27 26.59
CA ASP A 49 15.55 12.43 27.57
C ASP A 49 16.50 11.39 28.22
N ALA A 50 17.76 11.35 27.77
CA ALA A 50 18.81 10.40 28.15
C ALA A 50 20.00 11.06 28.88
N GLY A 51 19.80 12.20 29.55
CA GLY A 51 20.78 12.83 30.48
C GLY A 51 21.31 12.00 31.68
N GLY A 52 21.29 10.67 31.61
CA GLY A 52 21.91 9.77 32.57
C GLY A 52 22.92 8.90 31.84
N ARG A 53 24.20 9.02 32.19
CA ARG A 53 25.24 8.06 31.77
C ARG A 53 24.72 6.63 32.01
N PRO A 54 24.90 5.66 31.10
CA PRO A 54 24.88 4.26 31.46
C PRO A 54 25.95 4.11 32.53
N ALA A 55 25.52 3.68 33.71
CA ALA A 55 26.43 3.16 34.72
C ALA A 55 27.26 2.06 34.04
N GLY A 56 28.53 1.93 34.45
CA GLY A 56 29.44 0.93 33.91
C GLY A 56 28.83 -0.49 33.90
N PRO A 57 29.46 -1.43 33.17
CA PRO A 57 28.95 -2.79 33.02
C PRO A 57 28.59 -3.39 34.38
N GLY A 58 27.31 -3.66 34.62
CA GLY A 58 26.83 -4.34 35.83
C GLY A 58 25.78 -3.61 36.68
N THR A 59 25.41 -2.36 36.44
CA THR A 59 24.37 -1.65 37.23
C THR A 59 23.26 -1.10 36.33
N PRO A 60 21.95 -1.38 36.56
CA PRO A 60 20.89 -0.71 35.82
C PRO A 60 20.96 0.79 36.12
N ALA A 61 21.23 1.59 35.09
CA ALA A 61 21.20 3.04 35.22
C ALA A 61 19.73 3.50 35.16
N ALA A 62 19.27 4.22 36.17
CA ALA A 62 18.02 4.96 36.06
C ALA A 62 18.13 5.89 34.84
N ALA A 63 17.13 5.92 33.94
CA ALA A 63 17.07 7.06 33.04
C ALA A 63 16.90 8.31 33.93
N PRO A 64 17.55 9.43 33.59
CA PRO A 64 17.48 10.60 34.44
C PRO A 64 16.01 11.02 34.61
N GLY A 65 15.62 11.18 35.87
CA GLY A 65 14.31 11.70 36.23
C GLY A 65 14.22 13.16 35.81
N GLY A 66 13.39 13.43 34.80
CA GLY A 66 13.02 14.77 34.40
C GLY A 66 11.94 14.69 33.32
N ALA A 67 10.78 15.26 33.62
CA ALA A 67 9.72 15.49 32.65
C ALA A 67 10.21 16.49 31.59
N GLY A 68 10.99 16.00 30.62
CA GLY A 68 11.41 16.78 29.47
C GLY A 68 10.20 17.14 28.59
N PRO A 69 10.18 18.31 27.94
CA PRO A 69 9.09 18.69 27.05
C PRO A 69 8.98 17.71 25.89
N GLY A 70 7.96 16.84 25.91
CA GLY A 70 7.69 15.86 24.85
C GLY A 70 7.69 14.39 25.30
N ARG A 71 8.04 14.08 26.57
CA ARG A 71 7.96 12.73 27.13
C ARG A 71 6.53 12.46 27.64
N PRO A 72 5.86 11.37 27.21
CA PRO A 72 4.59 10.95 27.79
C PRO A 72 4.71 10.70 29.30
N ALA A 73 3.72 11.13 30.10
CA ALA A 73 3.74 11.03 31.56
C ALA A 73 3.83 9.58 32.08
N ASP A 74 3.42 8.61 31.26
CA ASP A 74 3.47 7.19 31.58
C ASP A 74 4.87 6.56 31.41
N LEU A 75 5.87 7.39 31.02
CA LEU A 75 7.28 7.03 30.88
C LEU A 75 8.18 7.73 31.91
N ASP A 76 7.60 8.40 32.91
CA ASP A 76 8.34 8.93 34.05
C ASP A 76 8.93 7.78 34.89
N GLY A 77 10.26 7.74 35.03
CA GLY A 77 10.97 6.66 35.73
C GLY A 77 11.33 5.44 34.85
N ALA A 78 11.21 5.55 33.52
CA ALA A 78 11.76 4.54 32.61
C ALA A 78 13.29 4.38 32.80
N PHE A 79 13.86 3.24 32.38
CA PHE A 79 15.29 2.97 32.52
C PHE A 79 15.83 2.19 31.32
N ALA A 80 17.16 2.21 31.18
CA ALA A 80 17.89 1.62 30.08
C ALA A 80 18.31 0.17 30.39
N VAL A 81 18.18 -0.73 29.42
CA VAL A 81 18.73 -2.09 29.50
C VAL A 81 19.47 -2.43 28.22
N THR A 82 20.69 -2.95 28.30
CA THR A 82 21.41 -3.40 27.10
C THR A 82 21.02 -4.82 26.70
N ALA A 83 21.26 -5.21 25.44
CA ALA A 83 21.12 -6.61 25.03
C ALA A 83 21.99 -7.54 25.92
N ARG A 84 23.21 -7.09 26.26
CA ARG A 84 24.09 -7.78 27.22
C ARG A 84 23.46 -7.92 28.61
N ASP A 85 22.82 -6.88 29.14
CA ASP A 85 22.16 -6.93 30.45
C ASP A 85 21.00 -7.93 30.46
N LEU A 86 20.20 -7.97 29.40
CA LEU A 86 19.11 -8.94 29.24
C LEU A 86 19.63 -10.38 29.23
N ALA A 87 20.76 -10.61 28.55
CA ALA A 87 21.39 -11.92 28.57
C ALA A 87 21.98 -12.24 29.95
N GLY A 88 22.64 -11.27 30.59
CA GLY A 88 23.39 -11.44 31.84
C GLY A 88 22.54 -11.57 33.11
N ARG A 89 21.26 -11.20 33.09
CA ARG A 89 20.37 -11.18 34.27
C ARG A 89 19.16 -12.10 34.09
N PRO A 90 19.19 -13.33 34.64
CA PRO A 90 18.07 -14.26 34.59
C PRO A 90 16.78 -13.63 35.14
N GLY A 91 15.66 -13.88 34.47
CA GLY A 91 14.32 -13.40 34.82
C GLY A 91 14.00 -11.96 34.39
N LEU A 92 14.97 -11.18 33.90
CA LEU A 92 14.72 -9.80 33.47
C LEU A 92 13.90 -9.75 32.18
N LEU A 93 14.26 -10.56 31.19
CA LEU A 93 13.48 -10.67 29.95
C LEU A 93 12.07 -11.20 30.25
N ARG A 94 11.94 -12.18 31.14
CA ARG A 94 10.64 -12.71 31.55
C ARG A 94 9.73 -11.63 32.15
N LYS A 95 10.24 -10.83 33.08
CA LYS A 95 9.50 -9.69 33.66
C LYS A 95 9.09 -8.66 32.61
N ALA A 96 9.96 -8.38 31.65
CA ALA A 96 9.64 -7.48 30.55
C ALA A 96 8.50 -8.03 29.67
N LEU A 97 8.51 -9.34 29.39
CA LEU A 97 7.48 -10.02 28.62
C LEU A 97 6.15 -10.14 29.39
N ASP A 98 6.18 -10.41 30.69
CA ASP A 98 4.98 -10.47 31.53
C ASP A 98 4.23 -9.13 31.58
N GLY A 99 4.96 -8.01 31.46
CA GLY A 99 4.39 -6.66 31.34
C GLY A 99 3.70 -6.36 30.00
N CYS A 100 3.83 -7.22 28.99
CA CYS A 100 3.23 -7.02 27.65
C CYS A 100 1.77 -7.50 27.55
N GLN A 101 1.02 -7.62 28.67
CA GLN A 101 -0.29 -8.29 28.76
C GLN A 101 -1.20 -8.11 27.53
N GLY A 102 -1.60 -9.23 26.88
CA GLY A 102 -2.62 -9.24 25.82
C GLY A 102 -2.54 -10.30 24.71
N GLY A 103 -1.60 -11.26 24.70
CA GLY A 103 -1.46 -12.25 23.62
C GLY A 103 -1.29 -13.71 24.10
N PRO A 104 -1.64 -14.72 23.27
CA PRO A 104 -1.54 -16.15 23.63
C PRO A 104 -0.08 -16.60 23.85
N ALA A 105 0.11 -17.79 24.43
CA ALA A 105 1.41 -18.34 24.89
C ALA A 105 2.51 -18.53 23.81
N ASP A 106 2.16 -18.49 22.51
CA ASP A 106 3.10 -18.36 21.37
C ASP A 106 3.62 -16.90 21.19
N GLY A 107 3.13 -15.97 22.02
CA GLY A 107 3.32 -14.52 21.91
C GLY A 107 4.59 -13.98 22.55
N GLU A 108 5.35 -14.78 23.30
CA GLU A 108 6.60 -14.31 23.93
C GLU A 108 7.70 -14.05 22.89
N LEU A 109 7.92 -14.99 21.95
CA LEU A 109 8.90 -14.78 20.90
C LEU A 109 8.49 -13.66 19.95
N GLU A 110 7.20 -13.59 19.60
CA GLU A 110 6.68 -12.47 18.81
C GLU A 110 6.79 -11.13 19.55
N ALA A 111 6.64 -11.11 20.87
CA ALA A 111 6.89 -9.92 21.68
C ALA A 111 8.38 -9.53 21.68
N VAL A 112 9.31 -10.50 21.74
CA VAL A 112 10.75 -10.21 21.56
C VAL A 112 11.03 -9.63 20.17
N LEU A 113 10.43 -10.22 19.13
CA LEU A 113 10.55 -9.73 17.76
C LEU A 113 9.99 -8.30 17.62
N ALA A 114 8.80 -8.05 18.14
CA ALA A 114 8.11 -6.78 18.02
C ALA A 114 8.77 -5.64 18.82
N HIS A 115 9.31 -5.92 20.01
CA HIS A 115 9.79 -4.89 20.92
C HIS A 115 11.31 -4.74 21.00
N PHE A 116 12.10 -5.72 20.54
CA PHE A 116 13.56 -5.65 20.58
C PHE A 116 14.18 -5.80 19.19
N VAL A 117 13.92 -6.91 18.50
CA VAL A 117 14.64 -7.25 17.25
C VAL A 117 14.23 -6.37 16.08
N ARG A 118 12.93 -6.26 15.77
CA ARG A 118 12.45 -5.45 14.64
C ARG A 118 12.76 -3.96 14.83
N PRO A 119 12.55 -3.33 16.02
CA PRO A 119 12.99 -1.96 16.25
C PRO A 119 14.48 -1.74 16.00
N LEU A 120 15.34 -2.63 16.54
CA LEU A 120 16.79 -2.60 16.33
C LEU A 120 17.17 -2.60 14.86
N VAL A 121 16.72 -3.62 14.12
CA VAL A 121 17.09 -3.78 12.72
C VAL A 121 16.50 -2.66 11.85
N ARG A 122 15.29 -2.18 12.13
CA ARG A 122 14.67 -1.09 11.37
C ARG A 122 15.36 0.25 11.58
N VAL A 123 15.77 0.56 12.82
CA VAL A 123 16.57 1.77 13.10
C VAL A 123 17.90 1.68 12.37
N PHE A 124 18.60 0.56 12.47
CA PHE A 124 19.84 0.30 11.74
C PHE A 124 19.69 0.49 10.23
N ARG A 125 18.72 -0.23 9.64
CA ARG A 125 18.39 -0.16 8.20
C ARG A 125 18.10 1.28 7.78
N THR A 126 17.22 1.97 8.51
CA THR A 126 16.76 3.31 8.13
C THR A 126 17.88 4.32 8.24
N ALA A 127 18.64 4.30 9.34
CA ALA A 127 19.79 5.16 9.54
C ALA A 127 20.82 4.97 8.41
N LEU A 128 21.12 3.72 8.07
CA LEU A 128 22.15 3.39 7.10
C LEU A 128 21.70 3.66 5.67
N ASP A 129 20.56 3.09 5.26
CA ASP A 129 20.12 3.14 3.86
C ASP A 129 19.62 4.53 3.45
N HIS A 130 18.97 5.27 4.37
CA HIS A 130 18.44 6.61 4.05
C HIS A 130 19.45 7.72 4.31
N TYR A 131 20.24 7.62 5.38
CA TYR A 131 21.09 8.72 5.87
C TYR A 131 22.59 8.40 5.85
N GLY A 132 23.00 7.17 5.56
CA GLY A 132 24.42 6.76 5.60
C GLY A 132 25.00 6.73 7.02
N LEU A 133 24.14 6.61 8.05
CA LEU A 133 24.52 6.60 9.46
C LEU A 133 24.36 5.20 10.05
N VAL A 134 25.22 4.83 11.01
CA VAL A 134 25.01 3.61 11.80
C VAL A 134 24.43 4.03 13.15
N LEU A 135 23.13 3.82 13.32
CA LEU A 135 22.43 3.98 14.60
C LEU A 135 21.99 2.58 15.06
N ALA A 136 22.46 2.16 16.23
CA ALA A 136 22.18 0.85 16.84
C ALA A 136 22.52 -0.36 15.95
N ASP A 137 23.77 -0.82 15.98
CA ASP A 137 24.20 -1.99 15.20
C ASP A 137 23.62 -3.29 15.79
N PRO A 138 22.92 -4.15 15.01
CA PRO A 138 22.47 -5.46 15.44
C PRO A 138 23.57 -6.39 15.98
N HIS A 139 24.83 -6.09 15.67
CA HIS A 139 25.97 -6.82 16.18
C HIS A 139 26.67 -6.15 17.38
N ASP A 140 26.17 -5.02 17.88
CA ASP A 140 26.68 -4.35 19.08
C ASP A 140 25.88 -4.77 20.33
N PRO A 141 26.45 -5.59 21.24
CA PRO A 141 25.74 -6.06 22.43
C PRO A 141 25.41 -4.95 23.45
N ASP A 142 25.99 -3.76 23.31
CA ASP A 142 25.77 -2.60 24.18
C ASP A 142 24.64 -1.68 23.68
N VAL A 143 23.90 -2.09 22.65
CA VAL A 143 22.63 -1.43 22.26
C VAL A 143 21.67 -1.43 23.45
N ALA A 144 21.18 -0.24 23.79
CA ALA A 144 20.27 -0.01 24.90
C ALA A 144 18.81 0.14 24.46
N PHE A 145 17.92 -0.58 25.14
CA PHE A 145 16.48 -0.51 25.01
C PHE A 145 15.87 0.24 26.19
N GLU A 146 14.77 0.93 25.95
CA GLU A 146 14.03 1.61 27.00
C GLU A 146 12.90 0.72 27.54
N LEU A 147 12.89 0.52 28.86
CA LEU A 147 11.82 -0.13 29.60
C LEU A 147 11.04 0.88 30.43
N ARG A 148 9.74 0.64 30.58
CA ARG A 148 8.85 1.39 31.48
C ARG A 148 9.19 1.10 32.96
N PRO A 149 8.69 1.91 33.91
CA PRO A 149 8.86 1.63 35.34
C PRO A 149 8.36 0.25 35.78
N ASP A 150 7.33 -0.27 35.11
CA ASP A 150 6.78 -1.62 35.28
C ASP A 150 7.59 -2.72 34.54
N LEU A 151 8.78 -2.38 34.04
CA LEU A 151 9.70 -3.21 33.27
C LEU A 151 9.21 -3.59 31.86
N SER A 152 8.00 -3.18 31.45
CA SER A 152 7.51 -3.53 30.12
C SER A 152 8.29 -2.79 29.02
N PRO A 153 8.63 -3.47 27.90
CA PRO A 153 9.43 -2.86 26.85
C PRO A 153 8.63 -1.82 26.08
N THR A 154 9.31 -0.75 25.69
CA THR A 154 8.69 0.32 24.90
C THR A 154 8.73 0.08 23.40
N GLY A 155 9.68 -0.73 22.94
CA GLY A 155 10.03 -0.80 21.51
C GLY A 155 10.95 0.33 21.05
N ARG A 156 11.48 1.15 21.97
CA ARG A 156 12.43 2.23 21.67
C ARG A 156 13.85 1.87 22.06
N LEU A 157 14.78 2.27 21.20
CA LEU A 157 16.21 2.26 21.42
C LEU A 157 16.63 3.61 22.00
N LEU A 158 17.57 3.58 22.93
CA LEU A 158 18.23 4.77 23.41
C LEU A 158 19.42 5.07 22.50
N PRO A 159 19.61 6.32 22.04
CA PRO A 159 20.81 6.68 21.31
C PRO A 159 22.02 6.41 22.21
N GLY A 160 22.94 5.55 21.78
CA GLY A 160 24.17 5.29 22.53
C GLY A 160 24.98 6.56 22.73
N LEU A 161 25.56 6.76 23.91
CA LEU A 161 26.49 7.86 24.20
C LEU A 161 27.82 7.79 23.43
N ALA A 162 28.02 6.74 22.64
CA ALA A 162 29.05 6.72 21.62
C ALA A 162 28.38 7.03 20.27
N PRO A 163 28.41 8.29 19.80
CA PRO A 163 28.25 8.50 18.39
C PRO A 163 29.45 7.82 17.72
N TYR A 164 29.25 6.63 17.15
CA TYR A 164 29.99 6.29 15.94
C TYR A 164 29.45 7.15 14.79
N ALA A 165 29.42 8.48 15.01
CA ALA A 165 29.52 9.44 13.96
C ALA A 165 30.89 9.17 13.32
N LEU A 166 30.90 8.41 12.23
CA LEU A 166 31.92 8.55 11.20
C LEU A 166 32.16 10.04 11.04
N ARG A 167 33.29 10.54 11.60
CA ARG A 167 33.59 11.94 11.88
C ARG A 167 32.66 12.91 11.13
N ALA A 168 31.59 13.34 11.80
CA ALA A 168 30.59 14.26 11.26
C ALA A 168 31.20 15.61 10.82
N GLY A 169 32.47 15.88 11.12
CA GLY A 169 33.19 17.08 10.68
C GLY A 169 33.35 17.21 9.16
N SER A 170 33.30 16.13 8.38
CA SER A 170 33.48 16.20 6.91
C SER A 170 32.20 15.97 6.09
N LEU A 171 31.10 15.51 6.71
CA LEU A 171 29.82 15.27 6.03
C LEU A 171 28.69 16.22 6.47
N ALA A 172 28.76 16.84 7.65
CA ALA A 172 27.63 17.58 8.21
C ALA A 172 27.40 19.01 7.65
N LEU A 173 28.19 19.48 6.68
CA LEU A 173 27.99 20.79 6.05
C LEU A 173 27.30 20.77 4.68
N ALA A 174 26.96 19.60 4.14
CA ALA A 174 26.11 19.53 2.96
C ALA A 174 24.68 19.16 3.39
N ARG A 175 23.72 19.95 2.86
CA ARG A 175 22.25 19.74 2.81
C ARG A 175 21.87 18.27 2.50
N PRO A 176 20.57 17.90 2.31
CA PRO A 176 20.18 16.55 1.84
C PRO A 176 20.92 16.00 0.59
N ALA A 177 21.76 16.84 -0.01
CA ALA A 177 22.82 16.55 -0.96
C ALA A 177 24.06 15.78 -0.42
N THR A 178 24.14 15.18 0.77
CA THR A 178 25.41 14.50 1.18
C THR A 178 25.65 13.17 0.46
N LEU A 179 24.62 12.32 0.32
CA LEU A 179 24.75 11.12 -0.52
C LEU A 179 24.74 11.50 -2.01
N GLU A 180 23.99 12.52 -2.43
CA GLU A 180 24.00 12.99 -3.83
C GLU A 180 25.28 13.71 -4.25
N ALA A 181 25.92 14.48 -3.36
CA ALA A 181 27.21 15.11 -3.61
C ALA A 181 28.34 14.07 -3.53
N ALA A 182 28.26 13.09 -2.64
CA ALA A 182 29.15 11.92 -2.68
C ALA A 182 28.94 11.07 -3.97
N ARG A 183 27.69 10.91 -4.42
CA ARG A 183 27.31 10.27 -5.71
C ARG A 183 27.83 11.07 -6.92
N ALA A 184 27.86 12.40 -6.86
CA ALA A 184 28.30 13.27 -7.96
C ALA A 184 29.82 13.50 -8.01
N ALA A 185 30.51 13.39 -6.88
CA ALA A 185 31.95 13.66 -6.78
C ALA A 185 32.84 12.42 -6.95
N GLY A 186 32.27 11.22 -7.11
CA GLY A 186 33.04 9.97 -7.27
C GLY A 186 33.97 9.66 -6.10
N THR A 187 33.73 10.25 -4.92
CA THR A 187 34.59 10.15 -3.75
C THR A 187 34.38 8.82 -3.03
N ASP A 188 35.48 8.09 -2.85
CA ASP A 188 35.55 6.80 -2.14
C ASP A 188 35.00 6.93 -0.71
N PRO A 189 33.99 6.14 -0.30
CA PRO A 189 33.38 6.17 1.03
C PRO A 189 34.28 5.56 2.12
N GLY A 190 35.58 5.88 2.17
CA GLY A 190 36.62 5.24 3.01
C GLY A 190 36.35 5.20 4.53
N ALA A 191 35.34 5.90 5.02
CA ALA A 191 34.90 5.83 6.41
C ALA A 191 34.08 4.54 6.72
N LEU A 192 33.28 4.06 5.77
CA LEU A 192 32.39 2.89 5.95
C LEU A 192 33.12 1.53 5.85
N PRO A 193 34.09 1.31 4.94
CA PRO A 193 34.98 0.15 4.96
C PRO A 193 35.78 0.06 6.27
N ALA A 194 36.21 1.20 6.84
CA ALA A 194 36.87 1.25 8.14
C ALA A 194 35.94 0.90 9.32
N TRP A 195 34.63 1.09 9.21
CA TRP A 195 33.65 0.59 10.18
C TRP A 195 33.48 -0.94 10.06
N SER A 196 33.38 -1.46 8.83
CA SER A 196 33.32 -2.91 8.57
C SER A 196 34.60 -3.65 9.00
N ALA A 197 35.78 -3.02 8.88
CA ALA A 197 37.06 -3.60 9.26
C ALA A 197 37.30 -3.64 10.78
N ARG A 198 36.59 -2.81 11.55
CA ARG A 198 36.72 -2.72 13.02
C ARG A 198 35.96 -3.81 13.80
N HIS A 199 35.11 -4.60 13.12
CA HIS A 199 34.33 -5.68 13.71
C HIS A 199 34.63 -7.00 13.01
N PRO A 200 35.85 -7.56 13.17
CA PRO A 200 36.24 -8.80 12.48
C PRO A 200 35.26 -9.94 12.79
N PRO A 201 34.90 -10.78 11.81
CA PRO A 201 34.02 -11.92 12.05
C PRO A 201 34.62 -12.83 13.14
N GLY A 202 33.83 -13.20 14.15
CA GLY A 202 34.19 -14.24 15.13
C GLY A 202 34.72 -13.80 16.50
N ALA A 203 34.59 -12.53 16.92
CA ALA A 203 35.02 -12.08 18.24
C ALA A 203 33.85 -11.53 19.08
N GLY A 204 33.12 -12.41 19.78
CA GLY A 204 32.16 -12.04 20.84
C GLY A 204 30.66 -12.23 20.52
N MET A 205 29.85 -12.25 21.57
CA MET A 205 28.38 -12.32 21.52
C MET A 205 27.81 -11.00 21.01
N ASP A 206 27.00 -11.08 19.95
CA ASP A 206 26.37 -9.94 19.30
C ASP A 206 24.99 -9.61 19.94
N ALA A 207 24.30 -8.52 19.55
CA ALA A 207 23.04 -8.13 20.20
C ALA A 207 21.92 -9.16 19.96
N LEU A 208 21.85 -9.72 18.74
CA LEU A 208 20.89 -10.76 18.38
C LEU A 208 21.20 -12.09 19.09
N ASP A 209 22.47 -12.43 19.29
CA ASP A 209 22.94 -13.58 20.07
C ASP A 209 22.59 -13.40 21.55
N ALA A 210 22.80 -12.20 22.09
CA ALA A 210 22.49 -11.87 23.48
C ALA A 210 20.97 -11.97 23.75
N LEU A 211 20.14 -11.46 22.84
CA LEU A 211 18.68 -11.59 22.91
C LEU A 211 18.24 -13.06 22.76
N ALA A 212 18.84 -13.81 21.83
CA ALA A 212 18.52 -15.22 21.62
C ALA A 212 18.89 -16.04 22.87
N LEU A 213 20.06 -15.78 23.46
CA LEU A 213 20.50 -16.40 24.70
C LEU A 213 19.58 -16.06 25.87
N ALA A 214 19.18 -14.81 26.01
CA ALA A 214 18.21 -14.39 27.03
C ALA A 214 16.89 -15.15 26.87
N PHE A 215 16.37 -15.27 25.65
CA PHE A 215 15.14 -16.01 25.38
C PHE A 215 15.27 -17.51 25.70
N HIS A 216 16.35 -18.16 25.28
CA HIS A 216 16.57 -19.59 25.54
C HIS A 216 16.74 -19.91 27.03
N ARG A 217 17.30 -18.99 27.82
CA ARG A 217 17.42 -19.15 29.28
C ARG A 217 16.07 -19.15 29.99
N GLU A 218 15.11 -18.36 29.51
CA GLU A 218 13.75 -18.32 30.07
C GLU A 218 12.86 -19.47 29.54
N ARG A 219 13.24 -20.10 28.42
CA ARG A 219 12.50 -21.19 27.75
C ARG A 219 13.45 -22.33 27.32
N PRO A 220 13.98 -23.13 28.26
CA PRO A 220 14.89 -24.24 27.95
C PRO A 220 14.23 -25.41 27.18
N ASP A 221 12.89 -25.45 27.12
CA ASP A 221 12.09 -26.62 26.71
C ASP A 221 12.02 -26.86 25.18
N GLY A 222 12.62 -25.99 24.35
CA GLY A 222 12.90 -26.25 22.94
C GLY A 222 11.78 -25.94 21.94
N ARG A 223 12.18 -25.18 20.91
CA ARG A 223 11.43 -24.61 19.76
C ARG A 223 10.53 -23.41 20.08
N PRO A 224 10.68 -22.31 19.31
CA PRO A 224 11.48 -22.16 18.07
C PRO A 224 12.97 -21.85 18.30
N ASP A 225 13.83 -22.13 17.30
CA ASP A 225 15.20 -21.58 17.23
C ASP A 225 15.11 -20.06 17.04
N ALA A 226 15.19 -19.32 18.15
CA ALA A 226 15.03 -17.87 18.15
C ALA A 226 16.08 -17.18 17.26
N ARG A 227 17.32 -17.69 17.20
CA ARG A 227 18.37 -17.07 16.40
C ARG A 227 18.05 -17.16 14.91
N ALA A 228 17.62 -18.33 14.43
CA ALA A 228 17.23 -18.49 13.04
C ALA A 228 16.08 -17.54 12.63
N LEU A 229 15.13 -17.30 13.55
CA LEU A 229 14.05 -16.34 13.31
C LEU A 229 14.53 -14.89 13.33
N PHE A 230 15.50 -14.54 14.19
CA PHE A 230 16.10 -13.21 14.21
C PHE A 230 16.90 -12.94 12.92
N ASP A 231 17.63 -13.94 12.40
CA ASP A 231 18.33 -13.85 11.12
C ASP A 231 17.36 -13.76 9.93
N ALA A 232 16.21 -14.43 10.01
CA ALA A 232 15.14 -14.29 9.03
C ALA A 232 14.56 -12.86 9.03
N GLU A 233 14.35 -12.26 10.20
CA GLU A 233 13.90 -10.87 10.35
C GLU A 233 14.98 -9.88 9.86
N LEU A 234 16.24 -10.11 10.19
CA LEU A 234 17.38 -9.34 9.67
C LEU A 234 17.41 -9.38 8.14
N SER A 235 17.31 -10.56 7.54
CA SER A 235 17.26 -10.75 6.09
C SER A 235 16.03 -10.10 5.46
N ALA A 236 14.89 -10.14 6.14
CA ALA A 236 13.66 -9.52 5.68
C ALA A 236 13.74 -7.98 5.71
N GLU A 237 14.42 -7.40 6.71
CA GLU A 237 14.63 -5.95 6.82
C GLU A 237 15.79 -5.44 5.96
N LEU A 238 16.85 -6.22 5.73
CA LEU A 238 17.93 -5.86 4.80
C LEU A 238 17.61 -6.23 3.34
N ARG A 239 16.35 -6.59 3.06
CA ARG A 239 15.85 -6.80 1.71
C ARG A 239 15.45 -5.48 1.05
N PHE A 240 15.77 -5.37 -0.24
CA PHE A 240 15.43 -4.21 -1.10
C PHE A 240 16.13 -2.91 -0.71
N LEU A 241 17.34 -3.00 -0.16
CA LEU A 241 18.21 -1.85 0.10
C LEU A 241 18.55 -1.11 -1.20
N ARG A 242 18.98 0.16 -1.08
CA ARG A 242 19.55 0.88 -2.21
C ARG A 242 20.78 0.13 -2.73
N PRO A 243 21.04 0.10 -4.06
CA PRO A 243 22.15 -0.66 -4.63
C PRO A 243 23.51 -0.37 -3.99
N ASP A 244 23.78 0.89 -3.64
CA ASP A 244 25.05 1.31 -3.03
C ASP A 244 25.18 0.79 -1.58
N THR A 245 24.12 0.92 -0.77
CA THR A 245 24.06 0.36 0.59
C THR A 245 24.24 -1.16 0.57
N ALA A 246 23.57 -1.83 -0.37
CA ALA A 246 23.71 -3.27 -0.52
C ALA A 246 25.12 -3.68 -0.95
N ARG A 247 25.76 -2.93 -1.84
CA ARG A 247 27.15 -3.18 -2.26
C ARG A 247 28.09 -3.06 -1.06
N LEU A 248 27.89 -2.03 -0.23
CA LEU A 248 28.66 -1.83 0.98
C LEU A 248 28.51 -3.01 1.94
N LEU A 249 27.29 -3.38 2.32
CA LEU A 249 27.07 -4.45 3.30
C LEU A 249 27.51 -5.84 2.79
N ARG A 250 27.54 -6.06 1.46
CA ARG A 250 28.09 -7.29 0.86
C ARG A 250 29.60 -7.45 1.04
N THR A 251 30.34 -6.35 1.16
CA THR A 251 31.79 -6.43 1.42
C THR A 251 32.12 -6.85 2.86
N GLY A 252 31.17 -6.72 3.78
CA GLY A 252 31.28 -7.21 5.15
C GLY A 252 30.79 -8.65 5.28
N ALA A 253 31.63 -9.55 5.78
CA ALA A 253 31.28 -10.97 5.94
C ALA A 253 30.01 -11.21 6.80
N ARG A 254 29.69 -10.29 7.72
CA ARG A 254 28.58 -10.43 8.68
C ARG A 254 27.20 -10.27 8.05
N TYR A 255 26.97 -9.28 7.17
CA TYR A 255 25.66 -9.02 6.59
C TYR A 255 25.48 -9.57 5.17
N ALA A 256 26.55 -10.05 4.52
CA ALA A 256 26.52 -10.47 3.12
C ALA A 256 25.40 -11.49 2.80
N HIS A 257 25.04 -12.33 3.76
CA HIS A 257 23.98 -13.33 3.62
C HIS A 257 22.55 -12.75 3.63
N ALA A 258 22.34 -11.60 4.27
CA ALA A 258 21.03 -10.97 4.50
C ALA A 258 20.69 -9.88 3.45
N VAL A 259 21.69 -9.41 2.69
CA VAL A 259 21.59 -8.17 1.90
C VAL A 259 21.05 -8.41 0.49
N HIS A 260 19.99 -7.69 0.15
CA HIS A 260 19.39 -7.75 -1.18
C HIS A 260 19.03 -6.36 -1.72
N SER A 261 19.17 -6.15 -3.03
CA SER A 261 18.78 -4.92 -3.72
C SER A 261 18.24 -5.23 -5.12
N VAL A 262 17.31 -4.39 -5.58
CA VAL A 262 16.74 -4.45 -6.94
C VAL A 262 17.17 -3.21 -7.72
N PRO A 263 17.96 -3.36 -8.80
CA PRO A 263 18.37 -2.24 -9.64
C PRO A 263 17.17 -1.54 -10.31
N ALA A 264 17.25 -0.22 -10.50
CA ALA A 264 16.18 0.56 -11.13
C ALA A 264 15.85 0.10 -12.57
N GLY A 265 16.84 -0.40 -13.31
CA GLY A 265 16.63 -0.98 -14.65
C GLY A 265 15.75 -2.23 -14.62
N GLN A 266 15.99 -3.14 -13.67
CA GLN A 266 15.18 -4.35 -13.45
C GLN A 266 13.75 -3.99 -13.07
N GLU A 267 13.58 -3.06 -12.13
CA GLU A 267 12.27 -2.57 -11.70
C GLU A 267 11.43 -2.03 -12.86
N ARG A 268 12.01 -1.15 -13.69
CA ARG A 268 11.35 -0.61 -14.88
C ARG A 268 10.98 -1.69 -15.89
N ALA A 269 11.82 -2.71 -16.05
CA ALA A 269 11.59 -3.80 -16.99
C ALA A 269 10.37 -4.65 -16.59
N LEU A 270 10.33 -5.08 -15.32
CA LEU A 270 9.26 -5.92 -14.78
C LEU A 270 7.95 -5.14 -14.64
N THR A 271 8.00 -3.86 -14.23
CA THR A 271 6.82 -3.00 -14.19
C THR A 271 6.18 -2.84 -15.58
N ALA A 272 6.99 -2.57 -16.60
CA ALA A 272 6.50 -2.42 -17.96
C ALA A 272 5.96 -3.73 -18.56
N LEU A 273 6.50 -4.88 -18.16
CA LEU A 273 5.94 -6.19 -18.49
C LEU A 273 4.52 -6.35 -17.91
N LEU A 274 4.36 -6.07 -16.60
CA LEU A 274 3.05 -6.13 -15.94
C LEU A 274 2.04 -5.14 -16.53
N ASP A 275 2.48 -3.93 -16.93
CA ASP A 275 1.60 -2.95 -17.57
C ASP A 275 1.09 -3.42 -18.93
N ARG A 276 1.91 -4.13 -19.71
CA ARG A 276 1.46 -4.77 -20.96
C ARG A 276 0.43 -5.87 -20.70
N VAL A 277 0.64 -6.70 -19.67
CA VAL A 277 -0.36 -7.70 -19.24
C VAL A 277 -1.68 -7.01 -18.88
N ARG A 278 -1.64 -5.96 -18.04
CA ARG A 278 -2.82 -5.18 -17.63
C ARG A 278 -3.53 -4.53 -18.82
N HIS A 279 -2.78 -4.05 -19.81
CA HIS A 279 -3.34 -3.48 -21.03
C HIS A 279 -4.05 -4.55 -21.87
N GLY A 280 -3.42 -5.71 -22.08
CA GLY A 280 -4.05 -6.86 -22.75
C GLY A 280 -5.33 -7.31 -22.05
N ALA A 281 -5.29 -7.45 -20.72
CA ALA A 281 -6.43 -7.88 -19.92
C ALA A 281 -7.58 -6.85 -19.95
N ARG A 282 -7.27 -5.54 -20.05
CA ARG A 282 -8.28 -4.50 -20.29
C ARG A 282 -8.94 -4.66 -21.66
N GLY A 283 -8.15 -4.97 -22.69
CA GLY A 283 -8.67 -5.26 -24.03
C GLY A 283 -9.61 -6.46 -24.03
N LEU A 284 -9.23 -7.56 -23.37
CA LEU A 284 -10.05 -8.77 -23.22
C LEU A 284 -11.38 -8.48 -22.51
N ARG A 285 -11.36 -7.70 -21.41
CA ARG A 285 -12.59 -7.32 -20.70
C ARG A 285 -13.56 -6.50 -21.54
N ALA A 286 -13.04 -5.66 -22.44
CA ALA A 286 -13.87 -4.86 -23.32
C ALA A 286 -14.43 -5.69 -24.48
N ARG A 287 -13.72 -6.75 -24.88
CA ARG A 287 -14.00 -7.58 -26.06
C ARG A 287 -13.58 -9.03 -25.77
N PRO A 288 -14.51 -9.90 -25.32
CA PRO A 288 -14.22 -11.27 -24.90
C PRO A 288 -13.61 -12.17 -25.99
N ASP A 289 -13.73 -11.78 -27.26
CA ASP A 289 -13.13 -12.42 -28.44
C ASP A 289 -11.63 -12.16 -28.57
N ARG A 290 -11.07 -11.20 -27.83
CA ARG A 290 -9.63 -10.90 -27.88
C ARG A 290 -8.77 -12.00 -27.25
N PRO A 291 -7.51 -12.12 -27.68
CA PRO A 291 -6.60 -13.10 -27.13
C PRO A 291 -6.23 -12.85 -25.67
N GLN A 292 -6.02 -13.94 -24.92
CA GLN A 292 -5.55 -13.91 -23.53
C GLN A 292 -4.09 -13.44 -23.50
N PRO A 293 -3.74 -12.38 -22.74
CA PRO A 293 -2.34 -11.99 -22.56
C PRO A 293 -1.59 -13.06 -21.75
N VAL A 294 -0.44 -13.49 -22.25
CA VAL A 294 0.42 -14.48 -21.59
C VAL A 294 1.87 -13.98 -21.47
N VAL A 295 2.55 -14.43 -20.42
CA VAL A 295 4.00 -14.30 -20.25
C VAL A 295 4.62 -15.67 -20.42
N LEU A 296 5.51 -15.82 -21.41
CA LEU A 296 6.19 -17.09 -21.68
C LEU A 296 7.54 -17.12 -20.97
N VAL A 297 7.75 -18.11 -20.11
CA VAL A 297 9.01 -18.33 -19.40
C VAL A 297 9.74 -19.47 -20.10
N GLY A 298 10.95 -19.21 -20.58
CA GLY A 298 11.80 -20.21 -21.19
C GLY A 298 12.22 -21.32 -20.24
N PRO A 299 12.94 -22.33 -20.74
CA PRO A 299 13.54 -23.35 -19.89
C PRO A 299 14.41 -22.71 -18.81
N LEU A 300 14.17 -23.06 -17.56
CA LEU A 300 14.98 -22.64 -16.42
C LEU A 300 15.75 -23.86 -15.88
N PRO A 301 16.98 -23.70 -15.38
CA PRO A 301 17.73 -24.80 -14.79
C PRO A 301 16.99 -25.36 -13.56
N THR A 302 16.75 -26.67 -13.52
CA THR A 302 15.89 -27.33 -12.51
C THR A 302 16.62 -27.79 -11.24
N GLY A 303 17.85 -27.34 -11.00
CA GLY A 303 18.57 -27.63 -9.75
C GLY A 303 17.96 -26.89 -8.55
N ALA A 304 17.96 -27.50 -7.36
CA ALA A 304 17.29 -26.99 -6.14
C ALA A 304 17.74 -25.58 -5.66
N ARG A 305 18.81 -25.01 -6.24
CA ARG A 305 19.33 -23.66 -5.95
C ARG A 305 19.34 -22.71 -7.16
N GLN A 306 18.72 -23.07 -8.29
CA GLN A 306 18.97 -22.40 -9.58
C GLN A 306 17.76 -21.67 -10.21
N LEU A 307 16.55 -21.78 -9.66
CA LEU A 307 15.45 -20.96 -10.16
C LEU A 307 15.64 -19.47 -9.78
N PRO A 308 15.31 -18.53 -10.67
CA PRO A 308 15.39 -17.10 -10.37
C PRO A 308 14.53 -16.72 -9.16
N ALA A 309 15.14 -16.01 -8.21
CA ALA A 309 14.41 -15.40 -7.10
C ALA A 309 13.31 -14.47 -7.64
N GLY A 310 12.12 -14.50 -7.03
CA GLY A 310 10.96 -13.73 -7.48
C GLY A 310 10.05 -14.41 -8.52
N LEU A 311 10.39 -15.61 -9.03
CA LEU A 311 9.57 -16.29 -10.05
C LEU A 311 8.12 -16.55 -9.63
N ALA A 312 7.93 -17.06 -8.40
CA ALA A 312 6.61 -17.30 -7.82
C ALA A 312 5.80 -16.00 -7.70
N ARG A 313 6.47 -14.92 -7.30
CA ARG A 313 5.87 -13.61 -7.16
C ARG A 313 5.43 -13.04 -8.51
N LEU A 314 6.31 -13.06 -9.51
CA LEU A 314 5.99 -12.65 -10.88
C LEU A 314 4.76 -13.40 -11.40
N SER A 315 4.67 -14.71 -11.16
CA SER A 315 3.55 -15.54 -11.60
C SER A 315 2.22 -15.06 -10.99
N ARG A 316 2.23 -14.71 -9.70
CA ARG A 316 1.08 -14.15 -8.99
C ARG A 316 0.71 -12.75 -9.50
N ASP A 317 1.69 -11.90 -9.73
CA ASP A 317 1.47 -10.53 -10.19
C ASP A 317 0.90 -10.53 -11.63
N VAL A 318 1.34 -11.44 -12.49
CA VAL A 318 0.76 -11.66 -13.83
C VAL A 318 -0.69 -12.14 -13.73
N TRP A 319 -0.97 -13.09 -12.84
CA TRP A 319 -2.34 -13.57 -12.60
C TRP A 319 -3.28 -12.44 -12.14
N HIS A 320 -2.87 -11.64 -11.14
CA HIS A 320 -3.66 -10.51 -10.65
C HIS A 320 -3.75 -9.35 -11.65
N ALA A 321 -2.79 -9.21 -12.56
CA ALA A 321 -2.88 -8.31 -13.71
C ALA A 321 -3.91 -8.79 -14.77
N GLY A 322 -4.36 -10.04 -14.68
CA GLY A 322 -5.33 -10.67 -15.58
C GLY A 322 -4.70 -11.51 -16.70
N GLY A 323 -3.40 -11.80 -16.60
CA GLY A 323 -2.66 -12.66 -17.53
C GLY A 323 -2.52 -14.11 -17.04
N GLU A 324 -1.78 -14.90 -17.82
CA GLU A 324 -1.30 -16.24 -17.44
C GLU A 324 0.23 -16.32 -17.63
N VAL A 325 0.88 -17.18 -16.87
CA VAL A 325 2.29 -17.55 -17.09
C VAL A 325 2.35 -18.96 -17.63
N LEU A 326 3.08 -19.12 -18.74
CA LEU A 326 3.31 -20.40 -19.41
C LEU A 326 4.81 -20.71 -19.33
N PHE A 327 5.18 -21.93 -18.97
CA PHE A 327 6.56 -22.37 -18.80
C PHE A 327 6.94 -23.35 -19.89
N LEU A 328 8.05 -23.12 -20.59
CA LEU A 328 8.61 -24.10 -21.51
C LEU A 328 9.48 -25.09 -20.74
N SER A 329 9.24 -26.39 -20.90
CA SER A 329 10.08 -27.42 -20.28
C SER A 329 11.47 -27.47 -20.91
N PRO A 330 12.54 -27.72 -20.12
CA PRO A 330 13.84 -28.07 -20.68
C PRO A 330 13.80 -29.34 -21.54
N LYS A 331 14.73 -29.45 -22.49
CA LYS A 331 14.83 -30.63 -23.36
C LYS A 331 15.04 -31.90 -22.53
N GLY A 332 14.28 -32.95 -22.84
CA GLY A 332 14.36 -34.24 -22.13
C GLY A 332 13.75 -34.25 -20.71
N VAL A 333 13.14 -33.15 -20.25
CA VAL A 333 12.42 -33.09 -18.98
C VAL A 333 10.91 -33.17 -19.24
N THR A 334 10.23 -34.10 -18.58
CA THR A 334 8.77 -34.22 -18.70
C THR A 334 8.07 -33.01 -18.07
N ALA A 335 6.88 -32.66 -18.59
CA ALA A 335 6.09 -31.56 -18.06
C ALA A 335 5.79 -31.72 -16.56
N GLU A 336 5.47 -32.94 -16.12
CA GLU A 336 5.16 -33.27 -14.72
C GLU A 336 6.37 -33.04 -13.79
N ARG A 337 7.55 -33.52 -14.20
CA ARG A 337 8.78 -33.35 -13.41
C ARG A 337 9.14 -31.87 -13.28
N TYR A 338 8.99 -31.10 -14.36
CA TYR A 338 9.27 -29.67 -14.33
C TYR A 338 8.24 -28.89 -13.51
N ALA A 339 6.95 -29.22 -13.65
CA ALA A 339 5.87 -28.65 -12.85
C ALA A 339 6.12 -28.90 -11.35
N SER A 340 6.49 -30.12 -10.95
CA SER A 340 6.84 -30.45 -9.56
C SER A 340 8.01 -29.62 -9.03
N ALA A 341 9.03 -29.37 -9.85
CA ALA A 341 10.13 -28.47 -9.47
C ALA A 341 9.65 -27.03 -9.26
N LEU A 342 8.84 -26.49 -10.18
CA LEU A 342 8.26 -25.14 -10.07
C LEU A 342 7.36 -25.00 -8.82
N THR A 343 6.54 -26.00 -8.51
CA THR A 343 5.67 -26.03 -7.33
C THR A 343 6.49 -25.93 -6.04
N ARG A 344 7.55 -26.75 -5.90
CA ARG A 344 8.47 -26.69 -4.75
C ARG A 344 9.11 -25.31 -4.56
N HIS A 345 9.20 -24.51 -5.63
CA HIS A 345 9.77 -23.17 -5.62
C HIS A 345 8.76 -22.02 -5.48
N GLY A 346 7.47 -22.29 -5.28
CA GLY A 346 6.48 -21.21 -5.03
C GLY A 346 5.42 -21.04 -6.11
N VAL A 347 5.59 -21.70 -7.25
CA VAL A 347 4.68 -21.49 -8.39
C VAL A 347 3.45 -22.36 -8.20
N VAL A 348 2.31 -21.74 -7.93
CA VAL A 348 1.02 -22.43 -7.76
C VAL A 348 0.50 -22.89 -9.12
N GLU A 349 0.25 -24.19 -9.26
CA GLU A 349 -0.36 -24.81 -10.45
C GLU A 349 0.25 -24.35 -11.79
N PRO A 350 1.56 -24.58 -12.01
CA PRO A 350 2.26 -24.11 -13.19
C PRO A 350 1.72 -24.77 -14.48
N ILE A 351 1.57 -23.98 -15.54
CA ILE A 351 1.28 -24.50 -16.88
C ILE A 351 2.59 -24.75 -17.61
N VAL A 352 2.92 -26.01 -17.86
CA VAL A 352 4.14 -26.40 -18.57
C VAL A 352 3.80 -26.84 -20.00
N LEU A 353 4.46 -26.22 -20.97
CA LEU A 353 4.40 -26.58 -22.39
C LEU A 353 5.68 -27.33 -22.77
N VAL A 354 5.53 -28.41 -23.51
CA VAL A 354 6.65 -29.19 -24.04
C VAL A 354 6.88 -28.77 -25.50
N PRO A 355 7.99 -28.09 -25.81
CA PRO A 355 8.35 -27.82 -27.20
C PRO A 355 8.79 -29.13 -27.85
N GLN A 356 8.21 -29.43 -29.02
CA GLN A 356 8.52 -30.64 -29.78
C GLN A 356 9.39 -30.25 -30.98
N SER A 357 10.27 -31.15 -31.40
CA SER A 357 11.04 -31.02 -32.64
C SER A 357 10.38 -31.88 -33.71
N ASP A 358 9.85 -31.26 -34.75
CA ASP A 358 9.42 -31.99 -35.94
C ASP A 358 10.65 -32.17 -36.85
N GLY A 359 11.06 -33.42 -37.10
CA GLY A 359 12.00 -33.74 -38.18
C GLY A 359 13.44 -33.19 -38.05
N GLY A 360 13.98 -33.05 -36.84
CA GLY A 360 15.37 -32.61 -36.63
C GLY A 360 15.59 -31.10 -36.50
N ALA A 361 14.53 -30.30 -36.49
CA ALA A 361 14.57 -28.86 -36.18
C ALA A 361 14.70 -28.60 -34.66
N GLU A 362 15.22 -27.43 -34.29
CA GLU A 362 15.25 -26.97 -32.89
C GLU A 362 13.81 -26.84 -32.32
N PRO A 363 13.59 -27.13 -31.03
CA PRO A 363 12.25 -27.04 -30.41
C PRO A 363 11.67 -25.62 -30.52
N ASP A 364 10.45 -25.50 -31.08
CA ASP A 364 9.79 -24.21 -31.36
C ASP A 364 8.77 -23.82 -30.27
N ALA A 365 9.00 -22.67 -29.64
CA ALA A 365 8.11 -22.06 -28.67
C ALA A 365 6.75 -21.65 -29.26
N LEU A 366 6.73 -21.23 -30.53
CA LEU A 366 5.51 -20.77 -31.20
C LEU A 366 4.56 -21.95 -31.48
N ALA A 367 5.10 -23.08 -31.96
CA ALA A 367 4.34 -24.31 -32.13
C ALA A 367 3.77 -24.83 -30.80
N ALA A 368 4.56 -24.82 -29.73
CA ALA A 368 4.10 -25.23 -28.40
C ALA A 368 2.94 -24.35 -27.89
N LEU A 369 3.03 -23.04 -28.11
CA LEU A 369 1.98 -22.09 -27.75
C LEU A 369 0.70 -22.31 -28.57
N ALA A 370 0.82 -22.49 -29.89
CA ALA A 370 -0.32 -22.70 -30.78
C ALA A 370 -1.10 -23.99 -30.45
N ARG A 371 -0.41 -25.04 -29.99
CA ARG A 371 -1.06 -26.27 -29.50
C ARG A 371 -1.80 -26.09 -28.18
N PHE A 372 -1.36 -25.15 -27.34
CA PHE A 372 -1.99 -24.87 -26.06
C PHE A 372 -3.27 -24.05 -26.22
N ASP A 373 -3.16 -22.91 -26.91
CA ASP A 373 -4.26 -21.99 -27.16
C ASP A 373 -3.88 -21.04 -28.32
N ASP A 374 -4.57 -21.14 -29.44
CA ASP A 374 -4.38 -20.27 -30.62
C ASP A 374 -4.76 -18.81 -30.33
N ARG A 375 -5.53 -18.58 -29.27
CA ARG A 375 -5.89 -17.26 -28.74
C ARG A 375 -4.94 -16.78 -27.65
N ALA A 376 -3.86 -17.49 -27.32
CA ALA A 376 -2.85 -16.93 -26.43
C ALA A 376 -1.99 -15.90 -27.18
N ARG A 377 -1.84 -14.70 -26.60
CA ARG A 377 -0.96 -13.65 -27.13
C ARG A 377 0.18 -13.35 -26.16
N PRO A 378 1.43 -13.72 -26.50
CA PRO A 378 2.59 -13.35 -25.72
C PRO A 378 2.72 -11.83 -25.67
N VAL A 379 2.72 -11.28 -24.46
CA VAL A 379 3.01 -9.86 -24.22
C VAL A 379 4.40 -9.65 -23.64
N GLY A 380 5.05 -10.73 -23.20
CA GLY A 380 6.47 -10.74 -22.86
C GLY A 380 7.01 -12.16 -22.66
N CYS A 381 8.33 -12.24 -22.67
CA CYS A 381 9.10 -13.46 -22.56
C CYS A 381 10.17 -13.28 -21.47
N VAL A 382 10.35 -14.29 -20.62
CA VAL A 382 11.42 -14.35 -19.63
C VAL A 382 12.36 -15.48 -20.03
N VAL A 383 13.63 -15.17 -20.25
CA VAL A 383 14.64 -16.13 -20.75
C VAL A 383 15.81 -16.16 -19.77
N ALA A 384 16.33 -17.34 -19.45
CA ALA A 384 17.57 -17.47 -18.68
C ALA A 384 18.78 -17.49 -19.64
N GLY A 385 19.83 -16.71 -19.33
CA GLY A 385 21.05 -16.62 -20.14
C GLY A 385 20.97 -15.62 -21.30
N GLY A 386 22.13 -15.21 -21.82
CA GLY A 386 22.22 -14.20 -22.89
C GLY A 386 21.56 -14.62 -24.22
N PRO A 387 21.26 -13.68 -25.13
CA PRO A 387 20.55 -13.93 -26.40
C PRO A 387 21.25 -14.84 -27.44
N GLY A 388 22.26 -15.62 -27.03
CA GLY A 388 22.87 -16.73 -27.80
C GLY A 388 23.31 -17.92 -26.92
N GLN A 389 23.00 -17.90 -25.62
CA GLN A 389 23.20 -18.98 -24.65
C GLN A 389 21.86 -19.57 -24.15
N ALA A 390 20.73 -19.13 -24.74
CA ALA A 390 19.41 -19.71 -24.51
C ALA A 390 19.38 -21.13 -25.11
N GLY A 391 20.07 -22.06 -24.46
CA GLY A 391 20.10 -23.46 -24.84
C GLY A 391 18.68 -24.02 -24.91
N ASP A 392 18.40 -24.73 -26.00
CA ASP A 392 17.26 -25.61 -26.24
C ASP A 392 15.97 -25.04 -26.86
N VAL A 393 15.81 -23.72 -27.12
CA VAL A 393 14.59 -23.16 -27.76
C VAL A 393 14.89 -22.00 -28.71
N ASP A 394 14.39 -22.07 -29.95
CA ASP A 394 14.45 -20.94 -30.90
C ASP A 394 13.33 -19.90 -30.61
N TRP A 395 13.74 -18.70 -30.20
CA TRP A 395 12.84 -17.58 -29.90
C TRP A 395 12.55 -16.69 -31.11
N ALA A 396 13.30 -16.81 -32.20
CA ALA A 396 13.20 -15.92 -33.35
C ALA A 396 11.82 -15.93 -34.04
N PRO A 397 11.14 -17.09 -34.23
CA PRO A 397 9.78 -17.15 -34.77
C PRO A 397 8.78 -16.37 -33.92
N LEU A 398 8.87 -16.51 -32.59
CA LEU A 398 8.00 -15.84 -31.64
C LEU A 398 8.21 -14.32 -31.67
N VAL A 399 9.46 -13.85 -31.68
CA VAL A 399 9.80 -12.42 -31.76
C VAL A 399 9.34 -11.81 -33.08
N ARG A 400 9.44 -12.54 -34.20
CA ARG A 400 8.89 -12.10 -35.50
C ARG A 400 7.37 -11.99 -35.46
N ARG A 401 6.68 -12.97 -34.88
CA ARG A 401 5.21 -13.02 -34.82
C ARG A 401 4.61 -11.97 -33.86
N PHE A 402 5.32 -11.68 -32.78
CA PHE A 402 4.88 -10.77 -31.71
C PHE A 402 5.94 -9.68 -31.46
N PRO A 403 6.11 -8.72 -32.39
CA PRO A 403 7.14 -7.68 -32.29
C PRO A 403 6.97 -6.76 -31.07
N ASP A 404 5.78 -6.75 -30.47
CA ASP A 404 5.45 -6.00 -29.26
C ASP A 404 5.79 -6.75 -27.95
N ALA A 405 6.21 -8.02 -28.01
CA ALA A 405 6.55 -8.78 -26.82
C ALA A 405 7.87 -8.26 -26.21
N ARG A 406 7.87 -8.01 -24.90
CA ARG A 406 9.07 -7.56 -24.17
C ARG A 406 9.90 -8.77 -23.74
N ILE A 407 11.22 -8.76 -23.97
CA ILE A 407 12.11 -9.84 -23.55
C ILE A 407 12.88 -9.41 -22.30
N VAL A 408 12.77 -10.21 -21.24
CA VAL A 408 13.49 -10.06 -19.98
C VAL A 408 14.50 -11.19 -19.88
N VAL A 409 15.78 -10.86 -19.73
CA VAL A 409 16.87 -11.83 -19.69
C VAL A 409 17.41 -11.95 -18.28
N VAL A 410 17.22 -13.11 -17.64
CA VAL A 410 17.73 -13.36 -16.29
C VAL A 410 19.17 -13.90 -16.39
N SER A 411 20.11 -13.18 -15.77
CA SER A 411 21.51 -13.60 -15.72
C SER A 411 21.71 -14.73 -14.70
N PRO A 412 22.56 -15.74 -14.97
CA PRO A 412 22.87 -16.78 -13.99
C PRO A 412 23.52 -16.20 -12.73
N ALA A 413 23.19 -16.73 -11.56
CA ALA A 413 23.84 -16.36 -10.30
C ALA A 413 25.35 -16.70 -10.38
N GLY A 414 26.23 -15.70 -10.21
CA GLY A 414 27.69 -15.88 -10.20
C GLY A 414 28.44 -15.27 -11.39
N ALA A 415 27.77 -14.72 -12.39
CA ALA A 415 28.42 -13.81 -13.34
C ALA A 415 28.77 -12.52 -12.58
N GLY A 416 30.06 -12.32 -12.28
CA GLY A 416 30.56 -11.25 -11.41
C GLY A 416 30.07 -9.84 -11.78
N ASP A 417 30.18 -8.92 -10.82
CA ASP A 417 29.84 -7.48 -10.91
C ASP A 417 30.65 -6.73 -12.00
N ALA A 418 30.46 -7.09 -13.27
CA ALA A 418 31.07 -6.42 -14.42
C ALA A 418 30.21 -5.28 -14.99
N ASP A 419 29.21 -4.80 -14.24
CA ASP A 419 28.49 -3.56 -14.58
C ASP A 419 29.32 -2.29 -14.30
N GLY A 420 30.49 -2.41 -13.66
CA GLY A 420 31.38 -1.28 -13.37
C GLY A 420 32.29 -0.85 -14.53
N ALA A 421 32.57 -1.71 -15.51
CA ALA A 421 33.65 -1.47 -16.47
C ALA A 421 33.21 -0.87 -17.82
N ARG A 422 31.90 -0.85 -18.14
CA ARG A 422 31.40 -0.23 -19.39
C ARG A 422 30.79 1.15 -19.23
N ALA A 423 30.52 1.59 -17.99
CA ALA A 423 30.09 2.97 -17.73
C ALA A 423 31.25 3.98 -17.68
N ALA A 424 32.51 3.51 -17.59
CA ALA A 424 33.69 4.36 -17.52
C ALA A 424 34.33 4.66 -18.89
N ALA A 425 33.82 4.10 -19.99
CA ALA A 425 34.33 4.31 -21.34
C ALA A 425 33.19 4.65 -22.31
N GLY A 426 32.67 5.87 -22.21
CA GLY A 426 31.68 6.42 -23.13
C GLY A 426 31.30 7.83 -22.69
N GLY A 427 31.93 8.82 -23.32
CA GLY A 427 31.93 10.22 -22.88
C GLY A 427 30.56 10.87 -22.71
N ALA A 428 30.55 11.89 -21.86
CA ALA A 428 29.46 12.83 -21.67
C ALA A 428 29.01 13.39 -23.03
N GLY A 429 27.81 12.98 -23.43
CA GLY A 429 27.08 13.52 -24.57
C GLY A 429 25.62 13.65 -24.18
N ASP A 430 25.19 14.89 -24.04
CA ASP A 430 23.81 15.33 -23.89
C ASP A 430 22.90 14.61 -24.91
N ALA A 431 22.10 13.65 -24.43
CA ALA A 431 21.10 12.95 -25.22
C ALA A 431 19.72 13.28 -24.66
N GLY A 432 19.18 14.40 -25.14
CA GLY A 432 17.81 14.80 -24.93
C GLY A 432 16.80 13.73 -25.36
N ASP A 433 15.68 13.79 -24.65
CA ASP A 433 14.38 13.16 -24.90
C ASP A 433 14.15 12.78 -26.38
N ARG A 434 14.39 11.51 -26.72
CA ARG A 434 13.89 10.88 -27.96
C ARG A 434 13.19 9.55 -27.64
N PRO A 435 11.96 9.34 -28.12
CA PRO A 435 11.30 8.05 -28.05
C PRO A 435 11.70 7.15 -29.25
N HIS A 436 12.02 5.87 -28.97
CA HIS A 436 12.03 4.68 -29.85
C HIS A 436 13.33 4.21 -30.57
N GLY A 437 13.77 2.98 -30.21
CA GLY A 437 14.70 2.06 -30.91
C GLY A 437 15.09 0.86 -29.99
N PRO A 438 15.19 -0.42 -30.45
CA PRO A 438 14.96 -1.59 -29.62
C PRO A 438 16.22 -2.16 -28.92
N ASP A 439 16.43 -1.79 -27.65
CA ASP A 439 17.04 -2.70 -26.68
C ASP A 439 15.96 -3.70 -26.23
N ARG A 440 15.71 -4.72 -27.06
CA ARG A 440 14.59 -5.67 -26.89
C ARG A 440 14.76 -6.59 -25.68
N ALA A 441 16.00 -6.90 -25.32
CA ALA A 441 16.37 -7.77 -24.22
C ALA A 441 16.88 -6.93 -23.05
N VAL A 442 16.15 -6.93 -21.93
CA VAL A 442 16.58 -6.21 -20.73
C VAL A 442 17.21 -7.21 -19.75
N PRO A 443 18.51 -7.12 -19.46
CA PRO A 443 19.15 -7.99 -18.48
C PRO A 443 18.66 -7.65 -17.07
N VAL A 444 18.33 -8.68 -16.29
CA VAL A 444 17.94 -8.61 -14.88
C VAL A 444 18.72 -9.64 -14.07
N ARG A 445 18.93 -9.34 -12.78
CA ARG A 445 19.65 -10.24 -11.86
C ARG A 445 18.72 -11.22 -11.16
N SER A 446 17.46 -10.83 -11.00
CA SER A 446 16.37 -11.64 -10.46
C SER A 446 15.03 -11.22 -11.06
N LEU A 447 13.95 -11.89 -10.70
CA LEU A 447 12.58 -11.53 -11.05
C LEU A 447 11.87 -10.79 -9.91
N GLU A 448 12.64 -10.26 -8.95
CA GLU A 448 12.10 -9.51 -7.83
C GLU A 448 11.84 -8.04 -8.21
N THR A 449 10.74 -7.51 -7.71
CA THR A 449 10.37 -6.10 -7.76
C THR A 449 10.21 -5.54 -6.36
N ARG A 450 10.42 -4.24 -6.21
CA ARG A 450 10.10 -3.51 -4.97
C ARG A 450 8.61 -3.23 -4.91
N SER A 451 8.06 -3.28 -3.71
CA SER A 451 6.68 -2.83 -3.51
C SER A 451 6.55 -1.34 -3.79
N ALA A 452 5.37 -0.87 -4.19
CA ALA A 452 5.12 0.56 -4.41
C ALA A 452 5.40 1.42 -3.16
N ALA A 453 5.20 0.86 -1.96
CA ALA A 453 5.54 1.48 -0.69
C ALA A 453 7.07 1.59 -0.53
N ALA A 454 7.80 0.50 -0.76
CA ALA A 454 9.27 0.48 -0.68
C ALA A 454 9.95 1.41 -1.69
N LEU A 455 9.39 1.54 -2.90
CA LEU A 455 9.86 2.51 -3.90
C LEU A 455 9.76 3.94 -3.39
N ARG A 456 8.62 4.30 -2.77
CA ARG A 456 8.41 5.64 -2.24
C ARG A 456 9.27 5.95 -1.03
N MET A 457 9.45 4.99 -0.12
CA MET A 457 10.38 5.17 1.01
C MET A 457 11.82 5.41 0.53
N ALA A 458 12.25 4.69 -0.52
CA ALA A 458 13.57 4.88 -1.09
C ALA A 458 13.76 6.28 -1.69
N GLU A 459 12.71 6.89 -2.24
CA GLU A 459 12.71 8.24 -2.82
C GLU A 459 12.51 9.35 -1.77
N GLN A 460 11.72 9.10 -0.73
CA GLN A 460 11.36 10.07 0.31
C GLN A 460 11.43 9.45 1.71
N PRO A 461 12.26 9.98 2.62
CA PRO A 461 12.45 9.40 3.96
C PRO A 461 11.28 9.67 4.94
N GLY A 462 10.16 10.24 4.48
CA GLY A 462 9.00 10.57 5.30
C GLY A 462 7.80 9.66 5.05
N PRO A 463 6.75 9.76 5.89
CA PRO A 463 5.52 8.97 5.75
C PRO A 463 4.85 9.23 4.40
N ALA A 464 4.60 8.18 3.64
CA ALA A 464 4.05 8.27 2.29
C ALA A 464 2.85 7.35 2.10
N LEU A 465 1.86 7.81 1.33
CA LEU A 465 0.78 6.94 0.87
C LEU A 465 1.29 5.99 -0.21
N CYS A 466 0.81 4.76 -0.18
CA CYS A 466 0.92 3.80 -1.25
C CYS A 466 0.16 4.29 -2.49
N ALA A 467 0.78 4.16 -3.66
CA ALA A 467 0.12 4.46 -4.93
C ALA A 467 -0.80 3.33 -5.42
N ALA A 468 -0.95 2.25 -4.66
CA ALA A 468 -1.69 1.07 -5.08
C ALA A 468 -3.21 1.35 -5.13
N THR A 469 -3.86 0.84 -6.18
CA THR A 469 -5.32 0.93 -6.36
C THR A 469 -6.04 -0.36 -5.93
N ARG A 470 -5.29 -1.41 -5.61
CA ARG A 470 -5.79 -2.75 -5.26
C ARG A 470 -4.85 -3.40 -4.26
N LEU A 471 -5.41 -4.17 -3.32
CA LEU A 471 -4.61 -4.86 -2.31
C LEU A 471 -3.65 -5.89 -2.93
N SER A 472 -4.06 -6.56 -4.01
CA SER A 472 -3.19 -7.50 -4.74
C SER A 472 -1.97 -6.87 -5.41
N ALA A 473 -1.92 -5.54 -5.55
CA ALA A 473 -0.73 -4.85 -6.03
C ALA A 473 0.30 -4.61 -4.91
N LEU A 474 -0.05 -4.89 -3.65
CA LEU A 474 0.87 -4.80 -2.52
C LEU A 474 1.68 -6.09 -2.37
N HIS A 475 2.91 -5.94 -1.93
CA HIS A 475 3.73 -7.06 -1.50
C HIS A 475 3.49 -7.28 -0.01
N LEU A 476 2.37 -7.92 0.33
CA LEU A 476 1.91 -8.09 1.71
C LEU A 476 2.96 -8.76 2.62
N ASP A 477 3.77 -9.66 2.06
CA ASP A 477 4.92 -10.32 2.69
C ASP A 477 6.05 -9.35 3.07
N THR A 478 6.15 -8.22 2.36
CA THR A 478 7.13 -7.16 2.64
C THR A 478 6.60 -6.07 3.55
N LEU A 479 5.28 -5.99 3.75
CA LEU A 479 4.67 -4.98 4.59
C LEU A 479 4.74 -5.37 6.07
N ARG A 480 5.11 -4.40 6.88
CA ARG A 480 5.30 -4.54 8.30
C ARG A 480 4.11 -4.00 9.07
N HIS A 481 3.83 -4.61 10.22
CA HIS A 481 2.91 -4.07 11.20
C HIS A 481 3.71 -3.87 12.49
N ASP A 482 3.51 -2.73 13.14
CA ASP A 482 4.19 -2.40 14.36
C ASP A 482 3.20 -2.20 15.50
N PRO A 483 3.18 -3.10 16.51
CA PRO A 483 2.30 -2.94 17.67
C PRO A 483 2.56 -1.66 18.47
N VAL A 484 3.75 -1.04 18.36
CA VAL A 484 4.12 0.18 19.08
C VAL A 484 3.30 1.39 18.61
N ILE A 485 2.72 1.34 17.40
CA ILE A 485 1.92 2.41 16.80
C ILE A 485 0.76 2.87 17.70
N GLU A 486 0.10 1.96 18.43
CA GLU A 486 -1.02 2.30 19.32
C GLU A 486 -0.61 3.24 20.46
N ARG A 487 0.66 3.23 20.87
CA ARG A 487 1.18 4.14 21.91
C ARG A 487 1.25 5.58 21.44
N HIS A 488 1.32 5.78 20.12
CA HIS A 488 1.33 7.08 19.49
C HIS A 488 -0.07 7.53 19.05
N ALA A 489 -1.12 6.75 19.40
CA ALA A 489 -2.48 7.11 19.07
C ALA A 489 -2.86 8.47 19.67
N VAL A 490 -3.62 9.23 18.89
CA VAL A 490 -4.19 10.52 19.28
C VAL A 490 -5.66 10.32 19.59
N ARG A 491 -6.15 10.98 20.64
CA ARG A 491 -7.57 10.96 21.02
C ARG A 491 -8.10 12.39 21.04
N TRP A 492 -9.06 12.70 20.17
CA TRP A 492 -9.70 14.01 20.16
C TRP A 492 -10.85 14.09 21.15
N THR A 493 -11.07 15.29 21.67
CA THR A 493 -12.31 15.68 22.34
C THR A 493 -13.42 15.96 21.32
N ALA A 494 -14.65 16.14 21.80
CA ALA A 494 -15.77 16.56 20.94
C ALA A 494 -15.53 17.95 20.33
N GLU A 495 -14.90 18.86 21.10
CA GLU A 495 -14.54 20.20 20.64
C GLU A 495 -13.50 20.17 19.51
N GLN A 496 -12.39 19.46 19.71
CA GLN A 496 -11.35 19.31 18.69
C GLN A 496 -11.88 18.67 17.40
N THR A 497 -12.80 17.70 17.54
CA THR A 497 -13.47 17.09 16.39
C THR A 497 -14.33 18.12 15.64
N ARG A 498 -15.12 18.92 16.35
CA ARG A 498 -15.97 19.96 15.75
C ARG A 498 -15.14 21.02 15.04
N GLU A 499 -14.11 21.55 15.70
CA GLU A 499 -13.20 22.54 15.10
C GLU A 499 -12.56 22.02 13.80
N PHE A 500 -12.17 20.75 13.78
CA PHE A 500 -11.61 20.11 12.60
C PHE A 500 -12.63 20.00 11.46
N VAL A 501 -13.86 19.59 11.76
CA VAL A 501 -14.95 19.51 10.76
C VAL A 501 -15.28 20.90 10.22
N ASP A 502 -15.42 21.90 11.09
CA ASP A 502 -15.68 23.30 10.73
C ASP A 502 -14.57 23.88 9.84
N HIS A 503 -13.31 23.54 10.13
CA HIS A 503 -12.17 23.92 9.30
C HIS A 503 -12.28 23.37 7.88
N LEU A 504 -12.62 22.08 7.73
CA LEU A 504 -12.80 21.45 6.42
C LEU A 504 -14.00 22.03 5.67
N VAL A 505 -15.13 22.23 6.35
CA VAL A 505 -16.36 22.82 5.79
C VAL A 505 -16.11 24.24 5.30
N THR A 506 -15.49 25.09 6.12
CA THR A 506 -15.14 26.47 5.75
C THR A 506 -14.22 26.51 4.53
N GLY A 507 -13.19 25.64 4.52
CA GLY A 507 -12.29 25.51 3.38
C GLY A 507 -12.98 25.07 2.08
N ALA A 508 -13.97 24.20 2.19
CA ALA A 508 -14.81 23.74 1.09
C ALA A 508 -15.73 24.85 0.57
N LEU A 509 -16.46 25.55 1.43
CA LEU A 509 -17.35 26.65 1.02
C LEU A 509 -16.58 27.79 0.33
N ALA A 510 -15.41 28.16 0.83
CA ALA A 510 -14.53 29.12 0.15
C ALA A 510 -14.05 28.61 -1.23
N SER A 511 -13.89 27.29 -1.39
CA SER A 511 -13.53 26.66 -2.67
C SER A 511 -14.70 26.66 -3.66
N ALA A 512 -15.92 26.47 -3.16
CA ALA A 512 -17.14 26.52 -3.95
C ALA A 512 -17.34 27.90 -4.60
N ASP A 513 -17.22 28.99 -3.83
CA ASP A 513 -17.31 30.37 -4.33
C ASP A 513 -16.28 30.64 -5.44
N ARG A 514 -15.00 30.31 -5.22
CA ARG A 514 -13.96 30.44 -6.25
C ARG A 514 -14.27 29.64 -7.51
N THR A 515 -14.82 28.44 -7.35
CA THR A 515 -15.16 27.57 -8.47
C THR A 515 -16.31 28.14 -9.29
N ALA A 516 -17.34 28.67 -8.64
CA ALA A 516 -18.47 29.31 -9.31
C ALA A 516 -18.04 30.57 -10.07
N ARG A 517 -17.30 31.49 -9.44
CA ARG A 517 -16.77 32.70 -10.09
C ARG A 517 -15.93 32.38 -11.32
N HIS A 518 -15.07 31.36 -11.21
CA HIS A 518 -14.27 30.91 -12.35
C HIS A 518 -15.12 30.35 -13.49
N ALA A 519 -16.21 29.63 -13.19
CA ALA A 519 -17.13 29.14 -14.21
C ALA A 519 -17.81 30.30 -14.97
N GLU A 520 -18.26 31.33 -14.24
CA GLU A 520 -18.85 32.54 -14.84
C GLU A 520 -17.85 33.31 -15.71
N ASP A 521 -16.62 33.50 -15.23
CA ASP A 521 -15.54 34.14 -15.99
C ASP A 521 -15.23 33.40 -17.28
N MET A 522 -15.17 32.07 -17.23
CA MET A 522 -14.92 31.23 -18.39
C MET A 522 -16.03 31.36 -19.43
N LEU A 523 -17.29 31.39 -19.01
CA LEU A 523 -18.42 31.55 -19.91
C LEU A 523 -18.44 32.94 -20.55
N ARG A 524 -18.19 34.01 -19.76
CA ARG A 524 -18.08 35.40 -20.26
C ARG A 524 -17.07 35.52 -21.40
N ARG A 525 -15.95 34.80 -21.31
CA ARG A 525 -14.87 34.83 -22.33
C ARG A 525 -15.17 34.02 -23.58
N ARG A 526 -16.03 32.99 -23.51
CA ARG A 526 -16.19 32.01 -24.61
C ARG A 526 -17.41 32.27 -25.50
N THR A 527 -18.57 32.62 -24.94
CA THR A 527 -19.77 33.01 -25.70
C THR A 527 -20.91 33.30 -24.72
N ALA A 528 -21.24 34.58 -24.52
CA ALA A 528 -22.48 34.97 -23.81
C ALA A 528 -23.65 35.26 -24.77
N ALA A 529 -23.38 35.53 -26.05
CA ALA A 529 -24.37 36.14 -26.96
C ALA A 529 -25.38 35.16 -27.59
N LEU A 530 -25.24 33.84 -27.41
CA LEU A 530 -26.03 32.83 -28.16
C LEU A 530 -26.78 31.82 -27.28
N LEU A 531 -26.65 31.86 -25.94
CA LEU A 531 -27.30 30.89 -25.05
C LEU A 531 -28.50 31.52 -24.35
N THR A 532 -29.61 30.77 -24.28
CA THR A 532 -30.71 31.13 -23.38
C THR A 532 -30.26 31.08 -21.91
N ALA A 533 -31.00 31.73 -21.01
CA ALA A 533 -30.69 31.70 -19.57
C ALA A 533 -30.61 30.26 -19.02
N GLY A 534 -31.49 29.36 -19.47
CA GLY A 534 -31.49 27.96 -19.06
C GLY A 534 -30.28 27.18 -19.60
N GLU A 535 -29.90 27.39 -20.86
CA GLU A 535 -28.70 26.75 -21.43
C GLU A 535 -27.43 27.24 -20.76
N ARG A 536 -27.37 28.55 -20.45
CA ARG A 536 -26.28 29.14 -19.67
C ARG A 536 -26.14 28.48 -18.30
N ALA A 537 -27.23 28.32 -17.55
CA ALA A 537 -27.18 27.68 -16.23
C ALA A 537 -26.75 26.21 -16.33
N ALA A 538 -27.35 25.42 -17.23
CA ALA A 538 -26.96 24.02 -17.43
C ALA A 538 -25.49 23.86 -17.87
N TRP A 539 -24.99 24.77 -18.72
CA TRP A 539 -23.58 24.80 -19.11
C TRP A 539 -22.66 25.10 -17.93
N LEU A 540 -23.01 26.07 -17.09
CA LEU A 540 -22.22 26.40 -15.90
C LEU A 540 -22.19 25.24 -14.90
N VAL A 541 -23.32 24.56 -14.68
CA VAL A 541 -23.37 23.34 -13.85
C VAL A 541 -22.47 22.24 -14.42
N HIS A 542 -22.52 22.00 -15.73
CA HIS A 542 -21.59 21.07 -16.40
C HIS A 542 -20.14 21.47 -16.18
N HIS A 543 -19.79 22.75 -16.38
CA HIS A 543 -18.43 23.24 -16.17
C HIS A 543 -17.93 22.97 -14.74
N ILE A 544 -18.79 23.19 -13.75
CA ILE A 544 -18.50 22.90 -12.34
C ILE A 544 -18.26 21.40 -12.15
N LEU A 545 -19.15 20.52 -12.63
CA LEU A 545 -18.97 19.06 -12.54
C LEU A 545 -17.67 18.57 -13.21
N GLN A 546 -17.21 19.27 -14.26
CA GLN A 546 -16.00 18.94 -15.00
C GLN A 546 -14.71 19.47 -14.38
N ARG A 547 -14.78 20.21 -13.27
CA ARG A 547 -13.58 20.71 -12.57
C ARG A 547 -12.76 19.56 -12.01
N LYS A 548 -11.43 19.70 -12.04
CA LYS A 548 -10.49 18.63 -11.66
C LYS A 548 -10.75 18.06 -10.25
N GLN A 549 -11.24 18.89 -9.33
CA GLN A 549 -11.51 18.45 -7.97
C GLN A 549 -12.79 17.60 -7.82
N PHE A 550 -13.70 17.65 -8.79
CA PHE A 550 -14.94 16.84 -8.82
C PHE A 550 -14.91 15.77 -9.89
N ARG A 551 -14.19 15.97 -11.00
CA ARG A 551 -14.20 15.06 -12.14
C ARG A 551 -13.30 13.86 -11.91
N LEU A 552 -13.83 12.68 -12.22
CA LEU A 552 -13.08 11.44 -12.37
C LEU A 552 -13.11 10.97 -13.84
N GLY A 553 -11.93 10.71 -14.41
CA GLY A 553 -11.79 10.25 -15.80
C GLY A 553 -11.77 11.37 -16.86
N PRO A 554 -11.79 10.99 -18.15
CA PRO A 554 -11.77 11.92 -19.27
C PRO A 554 -13.04 12.79 -19.34
N SER A 555 -12.91 14.06 -19.72
CA SER A 555 -14.06 14.94 -19.96
C SER A 555 -14.97 14.45 -21.07
N SER A 556 -14.42 13.73 -22.06
CA SER A 556 -15.19 13.14 -23.17
C SER A 556 -16.20 12.09 -22.72
N HIS A 557 -16.11 11.57 -21.49
CA HIS A 557 -17.10 10.64 -20.96
C HIS A 557 -18.44 11.29 -20.63
N TYR A 558 -18.48 12.60 -20.38
CA TYR A 558 -19.72 13.33 -20.11
C TYR A 558 -19.70 14.69 -20.83
N PRO A 559 -19.99 14.68 -22.14
CA PRO A 559 -19.88 15.87 -22.99
C PRO A 559 -21.00 16.87 -22.69
N VAL A 560 -20.78 18.14 -23.06
CA VAL A 560 -21.70 19.24 -22.72
C VAL A 560 -23.08 19.08 -23.36
N GLU A 561 -23.14 18.51 -24.56
CA GLU A 561 -24.38 18.26 -25.28
C GLU A 561 -25.27 17.27 -24.53
N GLN A 562 -24.66 16.28 -23.88
CA GLN A 562 -25.38 15.34 -23.02
C GLN A 562 -25.86 16.03 -21.74
N ALA A 563 -25.00 16.82 -21.10
CA ALA A 563 -25.37 17.55 -19.90
C ALA A 563 -26.54 18.53 -20.15
N LEU A 564 -26.55 19.23 -21.27
CA LEU A 564 -27.67 20.08 -21.67
C LEU A 564 -28.97 19.26 -21.81
N ARG A 565 -28.93 18.10 -22.49
CA ARG A 565 -30.12 17.24 -22.62
C ARG A 565 -30.67 16.77 -21.27
N GLU A 566 -29.80 16.42 -20.33
CA GLU A 566 -30.19 15.89 -19.01
C GLU A 566 -30.61 16.98 -18.03
N MET A 567 -29.98 18.16 -18.05
CA MET A 567 -30.17 19.20 -17.03
C MET A 567 -31.21 20.25 -17.42
N LEU A 568 -31.36 20.57 -18.72
CA LEU A 568 -32.30 21.60 -19.18
C LEU A 568 -33.74 21.40 -18.70
N PRO A 569 -34.30 20.18 -18.65
CA PRO A 569 -35.65 19.99 -18.13
C PRO A 569 -35.83 20.54 -16.70
N PHE A 570 -34.87 20.31 -15.80
CA PHE A 570 -34.92 20.81 -14.43
C PHE A 570 -34.72 22.32 -14.38
N VAL A 571 -33.71 22.82 -15.10
CA VAL A 571 -33.37 24.24 -15.12
C VAL A 571 -34.54 25.08 -15.65
N ARG A 572 -35.22 24.64 -16.71
CA ARG A 572 -36.39 25.33 -17.28
C ARG A 572 -37.58 25.37 -16.32
N ARG A 573 -37.72 24.39 -15.43
CA ARG A 573 -38.76 24.35 -14.40
C ARG A 573 -38.37 25.08 -13.11
N GLY A 574 -37.16 25.65 -13.04
CA GLY A 574 -36.66 26.25 -11.80
C GLY A 574 -36.44 25.23 -10.68
N GLU A 575 -36.21 23.97 -11.02
CA GLU A 575 -36.02 22.87 -10.08
C GLU A 575 -34.53 22.58 -9.84
N PRO A 576 -34.17 21.98 -8.69
CA PRO A 576 -32.83 21.45 -8.49
C PRO A 576 -32.49 20.39 -9.56
N VAL A 577 -31.26 20.42 -10.08
CA VAL A 577 -30.79 19.36 -10.98
C VAL A 577 -30.61 18.08 -10.17
N GLN A 578 -31.29 17.02 -10.59
CA GLN A 578 -31.21 15.72 -9.93
C GLN A 578 -29.96 14.95 -10.37
N VAL A 579 -29.21 14.43 -9.41
CA VAL A 579 -27.99 13.64 -9.65
C VAL A 579 -28.05 12.36 -8.82
N CYS A 580 -27.90 11.20 -9.47
CA CYS A 580 -27.82 9.90 -8.79
C CYS A 580 -26.38 9.41 -8.75
N LEU A 581 -25.84 9.16 -7.56
CA LEU A 581 -24.49 8.67 -7.34
C LEU A 581 -24.52 7.37 -6.52
N PRO A 582 -24.25 6.22 -7.15
CA PRO A 582 -24.11 4.95 -6.44
C PRO A 582 -22.84 4.93 -5.58
N PHE A 583 -22.94 4.48 -4.35
CA PHE A 583 -21.81 4.27 -3.45
C PHE A 583 -22.09 3.16 -2.41
N PHE A 584 -21.07 2.72 -1.68
CA PHE A 584 -21.22 1.68 -0.65
C PHE A 584 -21.18 2.31 0.75
N PRO A 585 -22.09 1.94 1.68
CA PRO A 585 -22.30 2.67 2.94
C PRO A 585 -21.35 2.27 4.09
N GLY A 586 -20.38 1.38 3.87
CA GLY A 586 -19.43 0.93 4.89
C GLY A 586 -18.03 0.69 4.34
N LYS A 587 -17.19 -0.03 5.11
CA LYS A 587 -15.83 -0.40 4.70
C LYS A 587 -15.67 -1.91 4.54
N PHE A 588 -14.82 -2.32 3.59
CA PHE A 588 -14.39 -3.71 3.44
C PHE A 588 -13.25 -4.06 4.42
N ALA A 589 -13.57 -4.22 5.70
CA ALA A 589 -12.60 -4.39 6.78
C ALA A 589 -12.40 -5.84 7.26
N HIS A 590 -12.93 -6.85 6.54
CA HIS A 590 -12.96 -8.24 7.00
C HIS A 590 -11.59 -8.81 7.43
N SER A 591 -10.51 -8.44 6.75
CA SER A 591 -9.14 -8.90 7.07
C SER A 591 -8.29 -7.88 7.83
N GLY A 592 -8.82 -6.68 8.10
CA GLY A 592 -8.02 -5.55 8.63
C GLY A 592 -6.94 -5.01 7.68
N LEU A 593 -6.72 -5.64 6.50
CA LEU A 593 -5.66 -5.23 5.57
C LEU A 593 -6.07 -4.00 4.74
N LYS A 594 -7.34 -3.93 4.33
CA LYS A 594 -7.86 -2.82 3.52
C LYS A 594 -8.24 -1.63 4.38
N ALA A 595 -9.06 -1.88 5.40
CA ALA A 595 -9.54 -0.87 6.31
C ALA A 595 -9.42 -1.34 7.76
N VAL A 596 -9.14 -0.41 8.67
CA VAL A 596 -8.98 -0.66 10.12
C VAL A 596 -10.28 -1.04 10.83
N GLY A 597 -11.43 -0.77 10.25
CA GLY A 597 -12.74 -1.17 10.76
C GLY A 597 -13.86 -0.95 9.75
N HIS A 598 -15.05 -1.49 10.02
CA HIS A 598 -16.15 -1.57 9.05
C HIS A 598 -16.97 -0.28 8.90
N LEU A 599 -16.87 0.65 9.86
CA LEU A 599 -17.65 1.88 9.85
C LEU A 599 -17.02 2.94 8.92
N PRO A 600 -17.83 3.83 8.33
CA PRO A 600 -17.35 5.03 7.65
C PRO A 600 -16.39 5.82 8.54
N ASP A 601 -15.28 6.29 7.97
CA ASP A 601 -14.23 7.04 8.67
C ASP A 601 -14.04 8.43 8.04
N LEU A 602 -12.91 9.10 8.33
CA LEU A 602 -12.61 10.42 7.75
C LEU A 602 -12.74 10.44 6.21
N GLY A 603 -12.50 9.32 5.52
CA GLY A 603 -12.66 9.24 4.06
C GLY A 603 -14.10 9.49 3.60
N GLU A 604 -15.10 8.96 4.30
CA GLU A 604 -16.51 9.20 3.99
C GLU A 604 -16.98 10.58 4.48
N LEU A 605 -16.50 11.06 5.62
CA LEU A 605 -16.80 12.43 6.08
C LEU A 605 -16.29 13.47 5.07
N ALA A 606 -15.04 13.32 4.61
CA ALA A 606 -14.45 14.21 3.62
C ALA A 606 -15.13 14.11 2.24
N MET A 607 -15.68 12.95 1.87
CA MET A 607 -16.58 12.84 0.73
C MET A 607 -17.83 13.71 0.90
N LEU A 608 -18.46 13.73 2.07
CA LEU A 608 -19.64 14.57 2.31
C LEU A 608 -19.28 16.06 2.27
N VAL A 609 -18.13 16.45 2.80
CA VAL A 609 -17.60 17.83 2.66
C VAL A 609 -17.35 18.19 1.18
N ARG A 610 -16.84 17.25 0.36
CA ARG A 610 -16.70 17.44 -1.09
C ARG A 610 -18.04 17.62 -1.79
N ILE A 611 -19.06 16.89 -1.37
CA ILE A 611 -20.40 17.00 -1.94
C ILE A 611 -21.04 18.34 -1.54
N LEU A 612 -20.82 18.81 -0.30
CA LEU A 612 -21.18 20.16 0.11
C LEU A 612 -20.51 21.23 -0.76
N GLU A 613 -19.21 21.10 -1.04
CA GLU A 613 -18.47 21.99 -1.95
C GLU A 613 -19.15 22.08 -3.32
N LEU A 614 -19.50 20.93 -3.90
CA LEU A 614 -20.16 20.85 -5.20
C LEU A 614 -21.55 21.51 -5.17
N ALA A 615 -22.37 21.14 -4.18
CA ALA A 615 -23.74 21.66 -4.06
C ALA A 615 -23.74 23.18 -3.85
N ALA A 616 -22.80 23.70 -3.05
CA ALA A 616 -22.63 25.14 -2.84
C ALA A 616 -22.18 25.86 -4.12
N ALA A 617 -21.25 25.28 -4.89
CA ALA A 617 -20.79 25.87 -6.15
C ALA A 617 -21.91 25.93 -7.20
N VAL A 618 -22.75 24.91 -7.26
CA VAL A 618 -23.89 24.88 -8.19
C VAL A 618 -24.96 25.89 -7.78
N ARG A 619 -25.29 26.03 -6.48
CA ARG A 619 -26.27 27.02 -6.00
C ARG A 619 -25.92 28.46 -6.40
N TRP A 620 -24.63 28.77 -6.55
CA TRP A 620 -24.19 30.08 -7.03
C TRP A 620 -24.60 30.39 -8.47
N VAL A 621 -24.62 29.39 -9.35
CA VAL A 621 -24.93 29.57 -10.78
C VAL A 621 -26.34 29.13 -11.17
N HIS A 622 -26.99 28.35 -10.31
CA HIS A 622 -28.36 27.88 -10.43
C HIS A 622 -28.97 27.83 -9.03
N ALA A 623 -29.72 28.86 -8.64
CA ALA A 623 -30.19 29.04 -7.26
C ALA A 623 -30.92 27.82 -6.66
N PRO A 624 -31.78 27.07 -7.39
CA PRO A 624 -32.37 25.82 -6.88
C PRO A 624 -31.34 24.73 -6.53
N GLY A 625 -30.13 24.77 -7.10
CA GLY A 625 -29.02 23.91 -6.73
C GLY A 625 -29.10 22.50 -7.30
N LEU A 626 -28.58 21.54 -6.52
CA LEU A 626 -28.62 20.10 -6.81
C LEU A 626 -29.54 19.38 -5.82
N ARG A 627 -30.18 18.31 -6.31
CA ARG A 627 -30.69 17.23 -5.47
C ARG A 627 -29.86 15.97 -5.73
N LEU A 628 -29.01 15.61 -4.78
CA LEU A 628 -28.09 14.47 -4.87
C LEU A 628 -28.69 13.25 -4.16
N PHE A 629 -28.90 12.18 -4.90
CA PHE A 629 -29.26 10.88 -4.39
C PHE A 629 -27.99 10.03 -4.24
N LEU A 630 -27.51 9.89 -3.01
CA LEU A 630 -26.41 8.98 -2.69
C LEU A 630 -27.02 7.59 -2.51
N ALA A 631 -27.03 6.81 -3.59
CA ALA A 631 -27.72 5.53 -3.68
C ALA A 631 -26.84 4.40 -3.17
N THR A 632 -27.17 3.83 -2.01
CA THR A 632 -26.29 2.86 -1.35
C THR A 632 -26.48 1.46 -1.88
N ASP A 633 -25.45 0.91 -2.53
CA ASP A 633 -25.49 -0.40 -3.19
C ASP A 633 -25.19 -1.58 -2.26
N GLY A 634 -25.33 -1.35 -0.94
CA GLY A 634 -24.93 -2.26 0.13
C GLY A 634 -25.59 -3.64 0.09
N HIS A 635 -26.77 -3.77 -0.50
CA HIS A 635 -27.49 -5.04 -0.65
C HIS A 635 -27.68 -5.49 -2.09
N HIS A 636 -27.32 -4.64 -3.06
CA HIS A 636 -27.76 -4.82 -4.44
C HIS A 636 -26.94 -5.89 -5.17
N TYR A 637 -25.61 -5.83 -5.06
CA TYR A 637 -24.74 -6.72 -5.83
C TYR A 637 -24.52 -8.09 -5.19
N ARG A 638 -24.53 -8.18 -3.86
CA ARG A 638 -24.32 -9.42 -3.11
C ARG A 638 -24.84 -9.27 -1.68
N GLY A 639 -24.98 -10.41 -0.99
CA GLY A 639 -25.31 -10.45 0.43
C GLY A 639 -24.28 -9.71 1.31
N HIS A 640 -24.79 -8.84 2.18
CA HIS A 640 -24.04 -8.21 3.27
C HIS A 640 -24.85 -8.30 4.56
N HIS A 641 -24.18 -8.33 5.71
CA HIS A 641 -24.86 -8.33 7.01
C HIS A 641 -25.67 -7.05 7.18
N ALA A 642 -26.99 -7.17 7.31
CA ALA A 642 -27.92 -6.04 7.39
C ALA A 642 -27.57 -5.06 8.53
N GLY A 643 -27.17 -5.58 9.69
CA GLY A 643 -26.74 -4.74 10.82
C GLY A 643 -25.51 -3.87 10.49
N ARG A 644 -24.55 -4.38 9.71
CA ARG A 644 -23.35 -3.60 9.32
C ARG A 644 -23.72 -2.49 8.33
N ILE A 645 -24.61 -2.79 7.38
CA ILE A 645 -25.12 -1.79 6.44
C ILE A 645 -25.90 -0.71 7.19
N ALA A 646 -26.77 -1.10 8.13
CA ALA A 646 -27.53 -0.16 8.95
C ALA A 646 -26.64 0.75 9.81
N GLU A 647 -25.61 0.20 10.47
CA GLU A 647 -24.62 0.98 11.23
C GLU A 647 -23.83 1.96 10.35
N GLY A 648 -23.42 1.51 9.16
CA GLY A 648 -22.75 2.37 8.18
C GLY A 648 -23.64 3.53 7.72
N MET A 649 -24.90 3.23 7.39
CA MET A 649 -25.91 4.23 7.03
C MET A 649 -26.17 5.25 8.14
N ALA A 650 -26.31 4.78 9.39
CA ALA A 650 -26.49 5.66 10.55
C ALA A 650 -25.28 6.58 10.75
N THR A 651 -24.07 6.06 10.56
CA THR A 651 -22.83 6.85 10.66
C THR A 651 -22.74 7.91 9.57
N LEU A 652 -23.09 7.57 8.32
CA LEU A 652 -23.10 8.54 7.22
C LEU A 652 -24.14 9.65 7.42
N ARG A 653 -25.32 9.33 7.95
CA ARG A 653 -26.36 10.33 8.25
C ARG A 653 -25.88 11.31 9.32
N ARG A 654 -25.30 10.79 10.40
CA ARG A 654 -24.66 11.61 11.45
C ARG A 654 -23.55 12.50 10.87
N TYR A 655 -22.70 11.97 9.99
CA TYR A 655 -21.68 12.81 9.32
C TYR A 655 -22.30 13.88 8.43
N ALA A 656 -23.42 13.58 7.75
CA ALA A 656 -24.10 14.56 6.93
C ALA A 656 -24.72 15.69 7.76
N GLU A 657 -25.21 15.39 8.96
CA GLU A 657 -25.67 16.37 9.95
C GLU A 657 -24.50 17.25 10.44
N GLU A 658 -23.39 16.64 10.88
CA GLU A 658 -22.20 17.36 11.36
C GLU A 658 -21.57 18.25 10.29
N VAL A 659 -21.56 17.81 9.03
CA VAL A 659 -21.06 18.62 7.89
C VAL A 659 -22.04 19.72 7.49
N GLY A 660 -23.30 19.68 7.96
CA GLY A 660 -24.34 20.63 7.57
C GLY A 660 -24.85 20.41 6.14
N VAL A 661 -24.78 19.17 5.63
CA VAL A 661 -25.21 18.82 4.27
C VAL A 661 -26.46 17.92 4.24
N ALA A 662 -26.93 17.46 5.39
CA ALA A 662 -28.24 16.82 5.54
C ALA A 662 -29.37 17.79 5.17
N GLY A 663 -30.46 17.26 4.59
CA GLY A 663 -31.65 18.04 4.25
C GLY A 663 -32.14 17.80 2.81
N PRO A 664 -32.96 18.71 2.23
CA PRO A 664 -33.63 18.47 0.95
C PRO A 664 -32.69 18.36 -0.26
N SER A 665 -31.43 18.80 -0.12
CA SER A 665 -30.43 18.75 -1.20
C SER A 665 -29.70 17.41 -1.29
N ILE A 666 -29.65 16.61 -0.22
CA ILE A 666 -28.96 15.29 -0.22
C ILE A 666 -29.84 14.24 0.42
N GLU A 667 -30.02 13.14 -0.31
CA GLU A 667 -30.72 11.98 0.17
C GLU A 667 -29.79 10.76 0.16
N ILE A 668 -29.64 10.11 1.31
CA ILE A 668 -28.89 8.86 1.47
C ILE A 668 -29.88 7.72 1.67
N ALA A 669 -30.06 6.90 0.65
CA ALA A 669 -31.08 5.86 0.62
C ALA A 669 -30.58 4.59 -0.08
N ASP A 670 -31.24 3.46 0.21
CA ASP A 670 -30.92 2.20 -0.42
C ASP A 670 -31.15 2.25 -1.94
N TYR A 671 -30.26 1.61 -2.68
CA TYR A 671 -30.26 1.63 -4.14
C TYR A 671 -31.54 1.05 -4.75
N ASP A 672 -32.05 -0.06 -4.19
CA ASP A 672 -33.27 -0.69 -4.68
C ASP A 672 -34.53 0.03 -4.18
N GLU A 673 -34.48 0.62 -2.97
CA GLU A 673 -35.55 1.48 -2.47
C GLU A 673 -35.75 2.72 -3.36
N LEU A 674 -34.66 3.35 -3.81
CA LEU A 674 -34.72 4.46 -4.77
C LEU A 674 -35.30 3.99 -6.11
N ALA A 675 -34.83 2.86 -6.63
CA ALA A 675 -35.34 2.30 -7.88
C ALA A 675 -36.85 2.00 -7.80
N GLU A 676 -37.32 1.44 -6.68
CA GLU A 676 -38.73 1.15 -6.43
C GLU A 676 -39.58 2.43 -6.36
N ARG A 677 -39.13 3.46 -5.64
CA ARG A 677 -39.84 4.75 -5.54
C ARG A 677 -39.98 5.46 -6.89
N HIS A 678 -38.97 5.37 -7.76
CA HIS A 678 -38.96 6.09 -9.03
C HIS A 678 -39.51 5.28 -10.23
N ASN A 679 -39.50 3.95 -10.17
CA ASN A 679 -39.88 3.09 -11.31
C ASN A 679 -40.98 2.07 -10.96
N GLY A 680 -41.36 1.99 -9.68
CA GLY A 680 -42.39 1.10 -9.15
C GLY A 680 -41.89 -0.31 -8.80
N PRO A 681 -42.62 -1.03 -7.93
CA PRO A 681 -42.25 -2.36 -7.42
C PRO A 681 -42.08 -3.41 -8.52
N ARG A 682 -42.88 -3.32 -9.60
CA ARG A 682 -42.80 -4.26 -10.73
C ARG A 682 -41.44 -4.20 -11.44
N TYR A 683 -40.81 -3.02 -11.49
CA TYR A 683 -39.50 -2.85 -12.12
C TYR A 683 -38.40 -3.57 -11.34
N VAL A 684 -38.38 -3.39 -10.02
CA VAL A 684 -37.43 -4.06 -9.12
C VAL A 684 -37.69 -5.58 -9.08
N ALA A 685 -38.95 -6.01 -9.03
CA ALA A 685 -39.29 -7.43 -9.09
C ALA A 685 -38.80 -8.11 -10.38
N ARG A 686 -38.89 -7.41 -11.53
CA ARG A 686 -38.35 -7.90 -12.81
C ARG A 686 -36.84 -8.04 -12.77
N GLN A 687 -36.12 -7.08 -12.17
CA GLN A 687 -34.67 -7.16 -12.00
C GLN A 687 -34.30 -8.39 -11.15
N ARG A 688 -34.95 -8.56 -9.99
CA ARG A 688 -34.69 -9.67 -9.07
C ARG A 688 -34.97 -11.02 -9.72
N ALA A 689 -36.07 -11.17 -10.45
CA ALA A 689 -36.40 -12.40 -11.17
C ALA A 689 -35.33 -12.74 -12.23
N LEU A 690 -34.84 -11.73 -12.96
CA LEU A 690 -33.78 -11.92 -13.95
C LEU A 690 -32.44 -12.29 -13.30
N ARG A 691 -32.07 -11.60 -12.20
CA ARG A 691 -30.89 -11.95 -11.39
C ARG A 691 -30.96 -13.40 -10.95
N SER A 692 -32.05 -13.83 -10.31
CA SER A 692 -32.22 -15.20 -9.82
C SER A 692 -32.08 -16.24 -10.94
N ARG A 693 -32.64 -15.96 -12.13
CA ARG A 693 -32.46 -16.83 -13.29
C ARG A 693 -30.99 -16.94 -13.70
N ILE A 694 -30.28 -15.82 -13.81
CA ILE A 694 -28.87 -15.81 -14.22
C ILE A 694 -27.97 -16.48 -13.16
N VAL A 695 -28.26 -16.30 -11.87
CA VAL A 695 -27.57 -17.02 -10.78
C VAL A 695 -27.74 -18.53 -10.93
N ALA A 696 -28.97 -19.00 -11.16
CA ALA A 696 -29.24 -20.42 -11.39
C ALA A 696 -28.49 -20.98 -12.61
N GLU A 697 -28.37 -20.18 -13.68
CA GLU A 697 -27.58 -20.56 -14.86
C GLU A 697 -26.07 -20.68 -14.54
N TYR A 698 -25.51 -19.78 -13.73
CA TYR A 698 -24.12 -19.89 -13.27
C TYR A 698 -23.90 -21.13 -12.41
N HIS A 699 -24.76 -21.39 -11.41
CA HIS A 699 -24.65 -22.59 -10.58
C HIS A 699 -24.80 -23.88 -11.40
N ALA A 700 -25.66 -23.88 -12.42
CA ALA A 700 -25.79 -25.03 -13.32
C ALA A 700 -24.52 -25.22 -14.17
N ALA A 701 -23.95 -24.15 -14.73
CA ALA A 701 -22.77 -24.22 -15.60
C ALA A 701 -21.48 -24.61 -14.86
N LEU A 702 -21.42 -24.34 -13.55
CA LEU A 702 -20.23 -24.52 -12.71
C LEU A 702 -20.38 -25.63 -11.65
N ARG A 703 -21.44 -26.44 -11.72
CA ARG A 703 -21.84 -27.39 -10.66
C ARG A 703 -20.78 -28.43 -10.28
N ASP A 704 -19.99 -28.87 -11.24
CA ASP A 704 -18.94 -29.90 -11.14
C ASP A 704 -17.55 -29.32 -10.83
N LEU A 705 -17.45 -28.03 -10.54
CA LEU A 705 -16.19 -27.37 -10.23
C LEU A 705 -16.11 -27.04 -8.73
N ASP A 706 -15.02 -27.44 -8.07
CA ASP A 706 -14.68 -26.99 -6.73
C ASP A 706 -13.48 -26.02 -6.79
N ILE A 707 -13.70 -24.78 -6.34
CA ILE A 707 -12.66 -23.74 -6.28
C ILE A 707 -11.52 -24.07 -5.32
N THR A 708 -11.72 -25.04 -4.41
CA THR A 708 -10.72 -25.51 -3.45
C THR A 708 -9.91 -26.70 -3.95
N GLU A 709 -10.25 -27.24 -5.12
CA GLU A 709 -9.51 -28.31 -5.80
C GLU A 709 -8.77 -27.73 -7.01
N GLY A 710 -7.52 -27.29 -6.79
CA GLY A 710 -6.74 -26.59 -7.83
C GLY A 710 -7.37 -25.25 -8.24
N PRO A 711 -7.36 -24.23 -7.36
CA PRO A 711 -8.05 -22.96 -7.60
C PRO A 711 -7.75 -22.31 -8.95
N LEU A 712 -6.50 -22.31 -9.41
CA LEU A 712 -6.14 -21.63 -10.67
C LEU A 712 -6.61 -22.41 -11.89
N ARG A 713 -6.48 -23.74 -11.88
CA ARG A 713 -7.03 -24.65 -12.88
C ARG A 713 -8.55 -24.52 -12.96
N THR A 714 -9.24 -24.52 -11.83
CA THR A 714 -10.69 -24.34 -11.77
C THR A 714 -11.11 -23.00 -12.39
N LEU A 715 -10.44 -21.89 -12.07
CA LEU A 715 -10.76 -20.58 -12.66
C LEU A 715 -10.48 -20.50 -14.17
N ARG A 716 -9.51 -21.26 -14.69
CA ARG A 716 -9.28 -21.37 -16.14
C ARG A 716 -10.43 -22.11 -16.82
N GLU A 717 -10.94 -23.17 -16.19
CA GLU A 717 -12.11 -23.89 -16.70
C GLU A 717 -13.37 -23.02 -16.65
N VAL A 718 -13.57 -22.24 -15.59
CA VAL A 718 -14.65 -21.24 -15.53
C VAL A 718 -14.58 -20.27 -16.71
N ARG A 719 -13.39 -19.79 -17.09
CA ARG A 719 -13.24 -18.87 -18.24
C ARG A 719 -13.74 -19.50 -19.56
N ARG A 720 -13.63 -20.83 -19.71
CA ARG A 720 -14.14 -21.55 -20.88
C ARG A 720 -15.66 -21.73 -20.84
N ARG A 721 -16.24 -21.87 -19.64
CA ARG A 721 -17.67 -22.12 -19.43
C ARG A 721 -18.52 -20.85 -19.26
N ASP A 722 -17.92 -19.74 -18.83
CA ASP A 722 -18.59 -18.46 -18.60
C ASP A 722 -18.97 -17.77 -19.92
N ARG A 723 -20.16 -18.11 -20.44
CA ARG A 723 -20.69 -17.56 -21.70
C ARG A 723 -20.92 -16.05 -21.67
N ARG A 724 -21.17 -15.46 -20.50
CA ARG A 724 -21.47 -14.02 -20.35
C ARG A 724 -20.22 -13.20 -20.04
N GLY A 725 -19.18 -13.85 -19.54
CA GLY A 725 -17.92 -13.25 -19.18
C GLY A 725 -17.96 -12.49 -17.85
N GLY A 726 -16.76 -12.28 -17.30
CA GLY A 726 -16.53 -11.45 -16.13
C GLY A 726 -16.49 -12.18 -14.79
N PHE A 727 -16.85 -13.47 -14.71
CA PHE A 727 -16.81 -14.23 -13.45
C PHE A 727 -15.43 -14.19 -12.79
N VAL A 728 -14.39 -14.62 -13.53
CA VAL A 728 -13.03 -14.70 -12.97
C VAL A 728 -12.49 -13.32 -12.58
N ASP A 729 -12.84 -12.26 -13.31
CA ASP A 729 -12.40 -10.90 -12.97
C ASP A 729 -13.05 -10.38 -11.69
N VAL A 730 -14.34 -10.65 -11.50
CA VAL A 730 -15.06 -10.30 -10.27
C VAL A 730 -14.55 -11.13 -9.11
N PHE A 731 -14.40 -12.44 -9.28
CA PHE A 731 -13.83 -13.36 -8.30
C PHE A 731 -12.48 -12.88 -7.77
N ARG A 732 -11.52 -12.56 -8.65
CA ARG A 732 -10.19 -12.03 -8.29
C ARG A 732 -10.24 -10.73 -7.48
N SER A 733 -11.31 -9.95 -7.61
CA SER A 733 -11.50 -8.72 -6.83
C SER A 733 -12.15 -9.01 -5.47
N LEU A 734 -13.07 -9.98 -5.43
CA LEU A 734 -13.86 -10.30 -4.25
C LEU A 734 -13.09 -11.07 -3.20
N VAL A 735 -12.09 -11.86 -3.58
CA VAL A 735 -11.23 -12.59 -2.61
C VAL A 735 -10.58 -11.71 -1.53
N PHE A 736 -10.48 -10.40 -1.75
CA PHE A 736 -9.98 -9.43 -0.76
C PHE A 736 -11.10 -8.65 -0.04
N SER A 737 -12.35 -9.03 -0.21
CA SER A 737 -13.54 -8.25 0.19
C SER A 737 -14.68 -9.10 0.75
N VAL A 738 -14.55 -10.43 0.73
CA VAL A 738 -15.56 -11.34 1.30
C VAL A 738 -15.38 -11.47 2.81
N PRO A 739 -16.48 -11.66 3.56
CA PRO A 739 -16.39 -12.06 4.95
C PRO A 739 -15.76 -13.45 5.04
N MET A 740 -15.09 -13.71 6.15
CA MET A 740 -14.62 -15.04 6.47
C MET A 740 -15.57 -15.70 7.46
N PRO A 741 -15.94 -16.97 7.27
CA PRO A 741 -16.45 -17.75 8.38
C PRO A 741 -15.34 -17.86 9.43
N GLU A 742 -15.64 -17.55 10.70
CA GLU A 742 -14.69 -17.73 11.79
C GLU A 742 -14.16 -19.18 11.79
N PRO A 743 -12.88 -19.41 12.13
CA PRO A 743 -12.36 -20.77 12.26
C PRO A 743 -13.23 -21.51 13.28
N ALA A 744 -13.91 -22.55 12.80
CA ALA A 744 -14.75 -23.41 13.61
C ALA A 744 -13.92 -23.93 14.79
N ALA A 745 -14.45 -23.78 16.02
CA ALA A 745 -13.84 -24.44 17.16
C ALA A 745 -13.73 -25.95 16.90
N PRO A 746 -12.69 -26.65 17.40
CA PRO A 746 -12.62 -28.10 17.30
C PRO A 746 -13.93 -28.71 17.86
N GLY A 747 -14.70 -29.38 17.00
CA GLY A 747 -15.99 -30.01 17.36
C GLY A 747 -17.26 -29.25 16.96
N ALA A 748 -17.19 -28.10 16.29
CA ALA A 748 -18.39 -27.41 15.79
C ALA A 748 -18.89 -28.02 14.46
N THR A 749 -20.19 -28.37 14.41
CA THR A 749 -20.86 -28.93 13.24
C THR A 749 -20.95 -27.92 12.08
N PRO A 750 -20.64 -28.30 10.83
CA PRO A 750 -20.79 -27.42 9.68
C PRO A 750 -22.27 -27.29 9.33
N GLY A 751 -22.84 -26.08 9.39
CA GLY A 751 -24.24 -25.89 8.97
C GLY A 751 -24.94 -24.56 9.28
N ARG A 752 -24.31 -23.61 9.98
CA ARG A 752 -24.91 -22.30 10.22
C ARG A 752 -23.82 -21.23 10.29
N ALA A 753 -23.93 -20.18 9.48
CA ALA A 753 -23.06 -19.01 9.59
C ALA A 753 -23.17 -18.43 11.02
N PRO A 754 -22.10 -18.45 11.85
CA PRO A 754 -22.16 -17.89 13.19
C PRO A 754 -21.99 -16.38 13.17
N CYS A 755 -22.62 -15.74 14.15
CA CYS A 755 -22.49 -14.33 14.51
C CYS A 755 -21.03 -13.83 14.54
N ASP A 756 -20.74 -12.75 13.80
CA ASP A 756 -19.46 -12.00 13.81
C ASP A 756 -19.27 -11.13 15.09
N THR A 757 -19.89 -11.51 16.21
CA THR A 757 -19.47 -10.95 17.50
C THR A 757 -18.48 -11.95 18.04
N PRO A 758 -17.18 -11.63 18.19
CA PRO A 758 -16.28 -12.54 18.86
C PRO A 758 -16.92 -12.88 20.19
N ALA A 759 -17.07 -14.19 20.47
CA ALA A 759 -17.53 -14.63 21.78
C ALA A 759 -16.71 -13.88 22.85
N PRO A 760 -17.34 -13.30 23.89
CA PRO A 760 -16.61 -12.53 24.89
C PRO A 760 -15.44 -13.36 25.42
N GLY A 761 -14.21 -12.89 25.16
CA GLY A 761 -12.96 -13.60 25.50
C GLY A 761 -12.09 -14.06 24.32
N ARG A 762 -12.51 -13.96 23.06
CA ARG A 762 -11.63 -14.20 21.88
C ARG A 762 -11.18 -12.90 21.23
N THR A 763 -9.88 -12.71 21.09
CA THR A 763 -9.28 -11.62 20.31
C THR A 763 -9.34 -11.97 18.82
N ALA A 764 -9.74 -11.00 17.99
CA ALA A 764 -9.73 -11.18 16.53
C ALA A 764 -8.30 -11.52 16.05
N PRO A 765 -8.13 -12.34 15.00
CA PRO A 765 -6.80 -12.64 14.45
C PRO A 765 -6.07 -11.36 14.05
N GLY A 766 -4.82 -11.20 14.51
CA GLY A 766 -4.01 -10.02 14.20
C GLY A 766 -3.65 -9.90 12.71
N ALA A 767 -3.21 -8.70 12.31
CA ALA A 767 -2.85 -8.41 10.91
C ALA A 767 -1.80 -9.37 10.32
N ALA A 768 -0.90 -9.93 11.15
CA ALA A 768 0.10 -10.90 10.72
C ALA A 768 -0.51 -12.19 10.15
N TRP A 769 -1.54 -12.72 10.81
CA TRP A 769 -2.25 -13.91 10.35
C TRP A 769 -2.99 -13.64 9.03
N TRP A 770 -3.67 -12.49 8.93
CA TRP A 770 -4.35 -12.11 7.69
C TRP A 770 -3.42 -11.91 6.50
N LYS A 771 -2.19 -11.40 6.75
CA LYS A 771 -1.14 -11.37 5.73
C LYS A 771 -0.77 -12.79 5.29
N ALA A 772 -0.53 -13.72 6.22
CA ALA A 772 -0.20 -15.11 5.88
C ALA A 772 -1.29 -15.78 5.02
N VAL A 773 -2.57 -15.53 5.32
CA VAL A 773 -3.71 -16.01 4.51
C VAL A 773 -3.67 -15.43 3.08
N HIS A 774 -3.47 -14.12 2.93
CA HIS A 774 -3.62 -13.43 1.65
C HIS A 774 -2.37 -13.38 0.77
N VAL A 775 -1.17 -13.56 1.33
CA VAL A 775 0.09 -13.55 0.55
C VAL A 775 0.02 -14.58 -0.56
N ASP A 776 -0.29 -15.84 -0.24
CA ASP A 776 -0.38 -16.95 -1.20
C ASP A 776 -1.80 -17.54 -1.23
N LEU A 777 -2.82 -16.70 -1.40
CA LEU A 777 -4.23 -17.11 -1.26
C LEU A 777 -4.62 -18.38 -2.04
N TYR A 778 -4.04 -18.58 -3.23
CA TYR A 778 -4.34 -19.72 -4.11
C TYR A 778 -3.50 -20.96 -3.80
N ASP A 779 -2.47 -20.86 -2.95
CA ASP A 779 -1.66 -21.99 -2.55
C ASP A 779 -2.35 -22.75 -1.41
N LEU A 780 -2.84 -23.94 -1.72
CA LEU A 780 -3.53 -24.82 -0.77
C LEU A 780 -2.68 -26.04 -0.38
N SER A 781 -1.36 -25.98 -0.63
CA SER A 781 -0.43 -27.06 -0.33
C SER A 781 -0.13 -27.17 1.17
N GLU A 782 -0.26 -28.38 1.71
CA GLU A 782 -0.12 -28.67 3.15
C GLU A 782 1.33 -28.56 3.65
N ASP A 783 2.31 -28.61 2.75
CA ASP A 783 3.73 -28.49 3.07
C ASP A 783 4.21 -27.03 3.24
N ARG A 784 3.36 -26.04 2.93
CA ARG A 784 3.80 -24.63 2.82
C ARG A 784 3.03 -23.64 3.67
N ALA A 785 1.91 -24.05 4.23
CA ALA A 785 1.11 -23.21 5.12
C ALA A 785 0.54 -24.04 6.25
N ALA A 786 0.32 -23.40 7.40
CA ALA A 786 -0.32 -24.05 8.53
C ALA A 786 -1.77 -24.47 8.16
N PRO A 787 -2.29 -25.58 8.74
CA PRO A 787 -3.62 -26.09 8.40
C PRO A 787 -4.76 -25.08 8.57
N ASP A 788 -4.67 -24.21 9.58
CA ASP A 788 -5.64 -23.14 9.83
C ASP A 788 -5.59 -22.05 8.75
N VAL A 789 -4.40 -21.70 8.25
CA VAL A 789 -4.21 -20.78 7.11
C VAL A 789 -4.81 -21.39 5.84
N ILE A 790 -4.60 -22.68 5.58
CA ILE A 790 -5.17 -23.38 4.42
C ILE A 790 -6.70 -23.42 4.53
N ALA A 791 -7.24 -23.75 5.70
CA ALA A 791 -8.68 -23.72 5.95
C ALA A 791 -9.26 -22.32 5.70
N ALA A 792 -8.57 -21.28 6.16
CA ALA A 792 -8.96 -19.89 5.92
C ALA A 792 -8.95 -19.54 4.43
N ARG A 793 -7.89 -19.91 3.69
CA ARG A 793 -7.82 -19.71 2.22
C ARG A 793 -8.99 -20.40 1.51
N LYS A 794 -9.29 -21.66 1.85
CA LYS A 794 -10.45 -22.40 1.31
C LYS A 794 -11.76 -21.68 1.61
N GLY A 795 -11.93 -21.14 2.82
CA GLY A 795 -13.08 -20.33 3.21
C GLY A 795 -13.25 -19.07 2.34
N ILE A 796 -12.18 -18.29 2.15
CA ILE A 796 -12.18 -17.10 1.28
C ILE A 796 -12.57 -17.48 -0.15
N LEU A 797 -11.96 -18.53 -0.68
CA LEU A 797 -12.18 -18.97 -2.06
C LEU A 797 -13.65 -19.36 -2.30
N ARG A 798 -14.27 -20.09 -1.37
CA ARG A 798 -15.69 -20.47 -1.45
C ARG A 798 -16.61 -19.26 -1.32
N ALA A 799 -16.39 -18.40 -0.33
CA ALA A 799 -17.18 -17.18 -0.17
C ALA A 799 -17.09 -16.27 -1.39
N ALA A 800 -15.89 -16.10 -1.95
CA ALA A 800 -15.68 -15.32 -3.17
C ALA A 800 -16.30 -15.96 -4.42
N TRP A 801 -16.44 -17.28 -4.46
CA TRP A 801 -17.06 -18.01 -5.56
C TRP A 801 -18.55 -17.73 -5.64
N ASP A 802 -19.24 -17.88 -4.51
CA ASP A 802 -20.68 -17.63 -4.41
C ASP A 802 -20.99 -16.14 -4.63
N ASP A 803 -20.25 -15.25 -3.95
CA ASP A 803 -20.40 -13.80 -4.14
C ASP A 803 -20.11 -13.37 -5.59
N ALA A 804 -19.17 -14.04 -6.28
CA ALA A 804 -18.88 -13.73 -7.67
C ALA A 804 -20.06 -14.05 -8.57
N ALA A 805 -20.71 -15.21 -8.38
CA ALA A 805 -21.90 -15.62 -9.13
C ALA A 805 -23.03 -14.61 -8.96
N GLU A 806 -23.33 -14.20 -7.72
CA GLU A 806 -24.35 -13.19 -7.44
C GLU A 806 -24.00 -11.84 -8.09
N TYR A 807 -22.77 -11.37 -7.91
CA TYR A 807 -22.33 -10.06 -8.38
C TYR A 807 -22.40 -9.96 -9.91
N VAL A 808 -21.92 -10.97 -10.63
CA VAL A 808 -21.98 -10.96 -12.10
C VAL A 808 -23.41 -11.13 -12.59
N ALA A 809 -24.23 -11.93 -11.92
CA ALA A 809 -25.64 -12.08 -12.28
C ALA A 809 -26.41 -10.77 -12.12
N THR A 810 -26.22 -10.05 -11.00
CA THR A 810 -26.78 -8.71 -10.81
C THR A 810 -26.30 -7.76 -11.90
N ARG A 811 -24.99 -7.72 -12.19
CA ARG A 811 -24.44 -6.83 -13.23
C ARG A 811 -25.04 -7.11 -14.61
N HIS A 812 -25.23 -8.38 -14.97
CA HIS A 812 -25.82 -8.78 -16.25
C HIS A 812 -27.34 -8.50 -16.29
N ALA A 813 -28.05 -8.77 -15.20
CA ALA A 813 -29.48 -8.44 -15.06
C ALA A 813 -29.71 -6.93 -15.22
N ASP A 814 -28.90 -6.13 -14.53
CA ASP A 814 -28.90 -4.67 -14.60
C ASP A 814 -28.68 -4.17 -16.02
N ALA A 815 -27.64 -4.68 -16.69
CA ALA A 815 -27.31 -4.27 -18.05
C ALA A 815 -28.43 -4.62 -19.04
N GLN A 816 -29.11 -5.76 -18.85
CA GLN A 816 -30.17 -6.22 -19.75
C GLN A 816 -31.43 -5.34 -19.69
N ILE A 817 -31.75 -4.75 -18.54
CA ILE A 817 -32.95 -3.91 -18.38
C ILE A 817 -32.66 -2.42 -18.23
N GLY A 818 -31.38 -2.03 -18.22
CA GLY A 818 -30.95 -0.66 -17.96
C GLY A 818 -31.20 -0.20 -16.52
N TYR A 819 -31.04 -1.12 -15.55
CA TYR A 819 -31.37 -0.85 -14.14
C TYR A 819 -30.60 0.33 -13.58
N ARG A 820 -29.28 0.35 -13.82
CA ARG A 820 -28.36 1.38 -13.31
C ARG A 820 -28.62 2.77 -13.87
N GLU A 821 -29.17 2.85 -15.08
CA GLU A 821 -29.46 4.11 -15.77
C GLU A 821 -30.82 4.71 -15.32
N ARG A 822 -31.61 3.94 -14.57
CA ARG A 822 -33.00 4.29 -14.24
C ARG A 822 -33.31 4.33 -12.76
N VAL A 823 -32.34 4.08 -11.86
CA VAL A 823 -32.54 4.10 -10.40
C VAL A 823 -33.30 5.36 -9.96
N VAL A 824 -32.87 6.53 -10.45
CA VAL A 824 -33.64 7.78 -10.36
C VAL A 824 -33.94 8.24 -11.78
N LEU A 825 -35.21 8.13 -12.17
CA LEU A 825 -35.64 8.39 -13.54
C LEU A 825 -35.38 9.84 -13.94
N GLY A 826 -34.63 10.04 -15.03
CA GLY A 826 -34.31 11.36 -15.58
C GLY A 826 -33.20 12.13 -14.86
N ALA A 827 -32.60 11.59 -13.80
CA ALA A 827 -31.47 12.21 -13.13
C ALA A 827 -30.16 12.07 -13.94
N VAL A 828 -29.25 13.01 -13.73
CA VAL A 828 -27.85 12.92 -14.19
C VAL A 828 -27.20 11.71 -13.50
N GLN A 829 -26.67 10.79 -14.29
CA GLN A 829 -26.05 9.57 -13.77
C GLN A 829 -24.60 9.85 -13.42
N ALA A 830 -24.29 9.91 -12.14
CA ALA A 830 -22.93 10.05 -11.63
C ALA A 830 -22.31 8.69 -11.28
N THR A 831 -20.98 8.63 -11.30
CA THR A 831 -20.28 7.38 -11.00
C THR A 831 -18.88 7.58 -10.44
N THR A 832 -18.49 6.73 -9.50
CA THR A 832 -17.12 6.63 -8.97
C THR A 832 -16.21 5.76 -9.85
N ARG A 833 -16.72 5.22 -10.96
CA ARG A 833 -15.94 4.48 -11.96
C ARG A 833 -16.16 5.11 -13.33
N PRO A 834 -15.16 5.81 -13.91
CA PRO A 834 -15.37 6.61 -15.11
C PRO A 834 -15.72 5.72 -16.30
N VAL A 835 -16.91 5.93 -16.85
CA VAL A 835 -17.42 5.26 -18.06
C VAL A 835 -18.06 6.28 -18.99
N PRO A 836 -18.01 6.09 -20.32
CA PRO A 836 -18.72 6.96 -21.26
C PRO A 836 -20.21 7.05 -20.94
N GLY A 837 -20.78 8.24 -21.10
CA GLY A 837 -22.19 8.52 -20.85
C GLY A 837 -22.55 8.81 -19.39
N LYS A 838 -21.60 8.85 -18.45
CA LYS A 838 -21.85 9.14 -17.03
C LYS A 838 -20.92 10.22 -16.50
N ALA A 839 -21.42 11.05 -15.59
CA ALA A 839 -20.61 12.05 -14.90
C ALA A 839 -19.67 11.36 -13.89
N GLY A 840 -18.42 11.16 -14.28
CA GLY A 840 -17.41 10.60 -13.38
C GLY A 840 -17.12 11.56 -12.22
N MET A 841 -17.35 11.11 -10.99
CA MET A 841 -17.19 11.90 -9.76
C MET A 841 -16.03 11.40 -8.90
N ASN A 842 -15.18 12.34 -8.51
CA ASN A 842 -14.09 12.16 -7.58
C ASN A 842 -14.47 12.77 -6.24
N LEU A 843 -14.65 11.91 -5.24
CA LEU A 843 -15.20 12.32 -3.95
C LEU A 843 -14.13 12.76 -2.93
N LEU A 844 -12.86 12.45 -3.18
CA LEU A 844 -11.75 12.86 -2.30
C LEU A 844 -10.61 13.61 -3.01
N GLY A 845 -10.73 13.84 -4.32
CA GLY A 845 -9.76 14.59 -5.12
C GLY A 845 -8.46 13.80 -5.35
N GLY A 846 -8.25 13.29 -6.56
CA GLY A 846 -7.02 12.59 -6.96
C GLY A 846 -6.63 11.33 -6.17
N ALA A 847 -7.42 10.88 -5.18
CA ALA A 847 -7.16 9.65 -4.44
C ALA A 847 -7.36 8.42 -5.36
N PRO A 848 -6.38 7.51 -5.47
CA PRO A 848 -6.48 6.34 -6.33
C PRO A 848 -7.46 5.30 -5.79
N LEU A 849 -7.74 5.34 -4.48
CA LEU A 849 -8.56 4.37 -3.76
C LEU A 849 -9.87 5.02 -3.31
N PHE A 850 -10.99 4.36 -3.62
CA PHE A 850 -12.31 4.78 -3.18
C PHE A 850 -12.51 4.52 -1.68
N CYS A 851 -13.33 5.34 -1.01
CA CYS A 851 -13.43 5.40 0.46
C CYS A 851 -13.74 4.05 1.12
N SER A 852 -14.69 3.29 0.59
CA SER A 852 -15.05 1.98 1.15
C SER A 852 -13.95 0.92 1.04
N HIS A 853 -12.93 1.13 0.20
CA HIS A 853 -11.85 0.17 -0.06
C HIS A 853 -10.56 0.45 0.72
N GLY A 854 -10.53 1.49 1.56
CA GLY A 854 -9.36 1.88 2.35
C GLY A 854 -9.74 2.56 3.66
N THR A 855 -8.71 2.98 4.39
CA THR A 855 -8.83 3.78 5.61
C THR A 855 -8.52 5.25 5.32
N GLY A 856 -9.35 6.13 5.87
CA GLY A 856 -9.16 7.58 5.84
C GLY A 856 -7.88 7.99 6.56
N ALA A 857 -7.08 8.82 5.91
CA ALA A 857 -5.81 9.30 6.45
C ALA A 857 -5.57 10.77 6.10
N ILE A 858 -4.69 11.42 6.86
CA ILE A 858 -4.17 12.76 6.54
C ILE A 858 -2.70 12.60 6.15
N ASP A 859 -2.31 12.90 4.91
CA ASP A 859 -0.91 12.76 4.51
C ASP A 859 0.00 13.81 5.16
N ALA A 860 1.32 13.65 5.05
CA ALA A 860 2.29 14.59 5.61
C ALA A 860 2.20 16.04 5.08
N ARG A 861 1.39 16.31 4.04
CA ARG A 861 1.14 17.65 3.48
C ARG A 861 -0.18 18.26 3.96
N GLY A 862 -0.88 17.59 4.88
CA GLY A 862 -2.20 17.97 5.35
C GLY A 862 -3.29 17.66 4.33
N ILE A 863 -3.12 16.66 3.46
CA ILE A 863 -4.16 16.30 2.49
C ILE A 863 -4.94 15.09 2.99
N VAL A 864 -6.27 15.25 3.10
CA VAL A 864 -7.17 14.12 3.39
C VAL A 864 -7.19 13.15 2.21
N CYS A 865 -7.03 11.87 2.50
CA CYS A 865 -6.83 10.81 1.51
C CYS A 865 -7.32 9.45 2.04
N ASN A 866 -7.19 8.40 1.22
CA ASN A 866 -7.35 7.01 1.66
C ASN A 866 -6.18 6.16 1.19
N ASP A 867 -5.87 5.15 1.98
CA ASP A 867 -4.94 4.10 1.62
C ASP A 867 -5.29 2.79 2.34
N PHE A 868 -4.62 1.69 2.01
CA PHE A 868 -4.81 0.42 2.69
C PHE A 868 -4.26 0.48 4.12
N ALA A 869 -5.05 0.03 5.09
CA ALA A 869 -4.67 -0.01 6.50
C ALA A 869 -3.28 -0.64 6.73
N VAL A 870 -3.00 -1.77 6.08
CA VAL A 870 -1.69 -2.45 6.18
C VAL A 870 -0.54 -1.57 5.65
N ALA A 871 -0.76 -0.74 4.64
CA ALA A 871 0.25 0.17 4.11
C ALA A 871 0.43 1.39 5.02
N LEU A 872 -0.65 1.94 5.59
CA LEU A 872 -0.56 3.05 6.54
C LEU A 872 0.25 2.67 7.78
N LEU A 873 0.00 1.47 8.32
CA LEU A 873 0.72 0.92 9.47
C LEU A 873 2.21 0.72 9.15
N ASP A 874 2.52 0.18 7.98
CA ASP A 874 3.91 0.01 7.51
C ASP A 874 4.65 1.36 7.38
N GLN A 875 3.95 2.43 7.02
CA GLN A 875 4.51 3.76 6.76
C GLN A 875 4.55 4.67 8.01
N GLY A 876 4.27 4.12 9.19
CA GLY A 876 4.32 4.86 10.46
C GLY A 876 3.18 5.86 10.65
N PHE A 877 2.01 5.57 10.09
CA PHE A 877 0.78 6.27 10.46
C PHE A 877 0.19 5.65 11.73
N VAL A 878 -0.32 6.52 12.59
CA VAL A 878 -0.85 6.20 13.92
C VAL A 878 -2.35 6.50 14.00
N PRO A 879 -3.12 5.75 14.82
CA PRO A 879 -4.54 5.96 14.99
C PRO A 879 -4.88 7.36 15.51
N LEU A 880 -5.91 7.96 14.93
CA LEU A 880 -6.61 9.12 15.46
C LEU A 880 -8.03 8.70 15.82
N TYR A 881 -8.38 8.76 17.11
CA TYR A 881 -9.73 8.49 17.60
C TYR A 881 -10.52 9.78 17.77
N SER A 882 -11.80 9.73 17.41
CA SER A 882 -12.75 10.83 17.58
C SER A 882 -14.04 10.30 18.23
N PRO A 883 -14.74 11.08 19.08
CA PRO A 883 -16.03 10.71 19.63
C PRO A 883 -17.09 10.35 18.58
N LEU A 884 -16.92 10.80 17.33
CA LEU A 884 -17.80 10.44 16.21
C LEU A 884 -17.84 8.93 15.93
N LEU A 885 -16.74 8.20 16.16
CA LEU A 885 -16.67 6.73 16.05
C LEU A 885 -16.39 6.02 17.37
N GLY A 886 -16.05 6.77 18.42
CA GLY A 886 -15.66 6.23 19.72
C GLY A 886 -14.25 5.66 19.73
N THR A 887 -14.01 4.70 20.61
CA THR A 887 -12.67 4.14 20.87
C THR A 887 -12.39 2.80 20.19
N ARG A 888 -13.40 2.19 19.57
CA ARG A 888 -13.30 0.85 18.97
C ARG A 888 -12.71 0.84 17.57
N GLN A 889 -12.81 1.95 16.85
CA GLN A 889 -12.28 2.11 15.49
C GLN A 889 -11.62 3.50 15.39
N PRO A 890 -10.42 3.61 14.79
CA PRO A 890 -9.83 4.90 14.46
C PRO A 890 -10.73 5.68 13.49
N PHE A 891 -10.90 6.98 13.74
CA PHE A 891 -11.56 7.90 12.82
C PHE A 891 -10.68 8.26 11.63
N ALA A 892 -9.37 8.32 11.82
CA ALA A 892 -8.40 8.46 10.75
C ALA A 892 -7.05 7.87 11.15
N MET A 893 -6.14 7.82 10.19
CA MET A 893 -4.72 7.59 10.44
C MET A 893 -3.92 8.87 10.15
N VAL A 894 -2.95 9.20 10.99
CA VAL A 894 -2.09 10.39 10.83
C VAL A 894 -0.61 10.03 10.95
N PRO A 895 0.32 10.73 10.28
CA PRO A 895 1.73 10.44 10.38
C PRO A 895 2.24 10.62 11.81
N VAL A 896 3.01 9.68 12.34
CA VAL A 896 3.62 9.82 13.68
C VAL A 896 4.45 11.11 13.80
N THR A 897 5.04 11.58 12.70
CA THR A 897 5.89 12.79 12.63
C THR A 897 5.13 14.09 12.89
N VAL A 898 3.79 14.08 12.87
CA VAL A 898 2.97 15.25 13.21
C VAL A 898 2.36 15.14 14.61
N THR A 899 2.74 14.12 15.38
CA THR A 899 2.26 13.87 16.74
C THR A 899 3.30 14.21 17.80
N GLY A 900 2.83 14.66 18.96
CA GLY A 900 3.67 14.91 20.13
C GLY A 900 2.88 14.79 21.42
N ALA A 901 3.58 14.67 22.54
CA ALA A 901 2.95 14.66 23.85
C ALA A 901 2.20 15.97 24.11
N ALA A 902 1.03 15.87 24.73
CA ALA A 902 0.27 17.03 25.18
C ALA A 902 0.97 17.66 26.41
N PRO A 903 1.07 18.99 26.50
CA PRO A 903 1.73 19.70 27.62
C PRO A 903 1.08 19.43 28.97
N ASP A 904 -0.19 19.06 28.97
CA ASP A 904 -1.00 18.76 30.16
C ASP A 904 -0.94 17.27 30.56
N GLY A 905 -0.15 16.45 29.86
CA GLY A 905 -0.02 15.02 30.14
C GLY A 905 -1.20 14.17 29.69
N SER A 906 -2.20 14.72 28.98
CA SER A 906 -3.43 14.02 28.58
C SER A 906 -3.24 12.95 27.48
N GLY A 907 -2.01 12.72 27.02
CA GLY A 907 -1.66 11.76 25.98
C GLY A 907 -0.97 12.42 24.78
N ASN A 908 -1.17 11.89 23.58
CA ASN A 908 -0.63 12.48 22.35
C ASN A 908 -1.65 13.42 21.70
N ARG A 909 -1.14 14.49 21.08
CA ARG A 909 -1.88 15.43 20.24
C ARG A 909 -1.22 15.61 18.89
N ILE A 910 -1.98 16.06 17.90
CA ILE A 910 -1.45 16.50 16.61
C ILE A 910 -0.96 17.94 16.75
N ASP A 911 0.14 18.29 16.07
CA ASP A 911 0.62 19.66 15.97
C ASP A 911 -0.51 20.61 15.46
N PRO A 912 -0.92 21.61 16.26
CA PRO A 912 -1.94 22.58 15.84
C PRO A 912 -1.59 23.34 14.57
N ALA A 913 -0.30 23.58 14.30
CA ALA A 913 0.14 24.22 13.06
C ALA A 913 -0.13 23.33 11.85
N PHE A 914 0.12 22.02 11.98
CA PHE A 914 -0.21 21.05 10.95
C PHE A 914 -1.73 20.96 10.72
N LEU A 915 -2.54 20.90 11.78
CA LEU A 915 -4.01 20.82 11.66
C LEU A 915 -4.60 21.97 10.84
N ARG A 916 -4.09 23.20 11.00
CA ARG A 916 -4.53 24.36 10.22
C ARG A 916 -4.21 24.28 8.73
N THR A 917 -3.33 23.36 8.31
CA THR A 917 -3.03 23.12 6.89
C THR A 917 -3.93 22.06 6.26
N VAL A 918 -4.72 21.34 7.08
CA VAL A 918 -5.46 20.18 6.61
C VAL A 918 -6.57 20.59 5.65
N ARG A 919 -6.62 19.94 4.49
CA ARG A 919 -7.56 20.30 3.42
C ARG A 919 -7.87 19.13 2.51
N LEU A 920 -9.00 19.23 1.82
CA LEU A 920 -9.32 18.28 0.75
C LEU A 920 -8.41 18.49 -0.46
N ARG A 921 -8.04 17.39 -1.12
CA ARG A 921 -7.18 17.43 -2.31
C ARG A 921 -7.89 18.07 -3.50
N ARG A 922 -7.21 18.94 -4.25
CA ARG A 922 -7.80 19.64 -5.40
C ARG A 922 -7.31 19.15 -6.77
N LYS A 923 -6.25 18.33 -6.81
CA LYS A 923 -5.55 17.92 -8.05
C LYS A 923 -5.38 16.41 -8.18
#